data_AF-A0A8K0W0Q9-F1
#
_entry.id   AF-A0A8K0W0Q9-F1
#
_cell.length_a   1.000
_cell.length_b   1.000
_cell.length_c   1.000
_cell.angle_alpha   90.00
_cell.angle_beta   90.00
_cell.angle_gamma   90.00
#
_symmetry.space_group_name_H-M   'P 1'
#
loop_
_entity.id
_entity.type
_entity.pdbx_description
1 polymer ?
#
loop_
_entity_poly.entity_id
_entity_poly.type
_entity_poly.pdbx_seq_one_letter_code
_entity_poly.pdbx_strand_id
1 'polypeptide(L)'
;MSLLSSNVVNYLVWRYLQEAGFGNAALQLSRCWIRDPETLPFARNIEPHTLIRILQDGMCFDQLQAETTHTEPRYRFGPDHGRPYSARNGAHLTLDKGIPAHELAAEAANGAVQEPPPKKGVKRKKAKQPNGVEPRPEPETNGDAMDIEQNGNSHSNSNSNSNGNGVTHVTNSVRAESEAPVSEAESPTVAELPISTLSIGADAEIQTEVIADLAPDTIFVPTSRGSERVVQHTSWGPAESPVLLTAGKSLLQVHLVGKEPSVDTSSPVRTGDVHLPISNFDITALCWQSHGEFTVSAREECLNDVGEKTMADRLVVLVDGGTKSHVMSSTAGLVNTLRWNAEKKLLLSISTDGEKGSIKIWKGYEDSIPAYTDFTDTAIFDALWISDTAFVVCGIELFKIYEVGESLTTQRTLDTQVTWETVKFDASSGIIAALGMEGMTSYLGVLHPNDSINLQTQVYPDPYPTDLDFRTRSATNTLANGTSVPSVLLATSANSGSARIWDANEPFKSVKKLPTTDDAQAFKIGFSPDGLLLAAAGPDAVTVWDVEKRDVPVAIWRAKDWPGDKWDPSVDGEFSLGWDPDSSRLSIALGNQIERDVCTGISSTQTRIPQKHFGLLMHKTLVCRMHRALRGRGFVRIAGAGCISSSYMSAIPNLPAGTPGIHANGVANGISRTPSKLNDAPVENLRPLKVIVIGAGYSGIYCGIRIPERLRNVDLVIYEKNAGVGGTWYENRYLGCACDVPSHSYQYSFEPNPNWSALFAPAAEIQAYLESVAKKFSADRFIKLQHEIKECRWDEKTAKWHVTVKDLVTGEIKHDQSDVLISARGNLNNPSWPEIDGLNTFKGEVMHSATWNENYDFKNKRIGVIGSGSSSIQIVPSLQRISGTQVHTFVRSKTWISPPFGKQVWDKYGFKTAKVPDELRQRLVNDPEYYEKFRLFVEEDGNSVHAITIKGTPLQVGAKDMFHQHMKKLLASKPEIFEALLPSFSPGCRRLTPGPGYLEALTEPNVSFITSPITHISESAIHTSDGKAHEIDALICATGFKSSAPPPFALTGANGLTLTEKWKDHATTYLSHSVAGFPNMFTMLGPNSAIGSGSLTKMIETVGDYIVKCVRKIQKDNIAAMTVNPARERDFVEYSNAYFDGTVFGDECRSWYKHKGTGKVVGLWPGSTLHCVEALRSPRWEDFEYVYLDELEGADKANGLGGTKANRLAWLGNGWSINQLEEKDLAFYLYPEFLEKPVAPKPEENKEFKIRPFSY
;
A
#
# COMPACT_ATOMS: atom_id res chain seq x y z
N MET A 1 -26.08 3.27 18.67
CA MET A 1 -25.07 3.23 19.76
C MET A 1 -24.37 4.58 19.76
N SER A 2 -24.10 5.15 20.92
CA SER A 2 -23.30 6.38 21.04
C SER A 2 -21.82 6.04 20.89
N LEU A 3 -21.13 6.70 19.97
CA LEU A 3 -19.67 6.65 19.86
C LEU A 3 -19.07 7.36 21.09
N LEU A 4 -18.02 6.77 21.67
CA LEU A 4 -17.09 7.52 22.52
C LEU A 4 -16.19 8.31 21.58
N SER A 5 -16.06 9.62 21.77
CA SER A 5 -15.16 10.43 20.94
C SER A 5 -13.71 10.15 21.31
N SER A 6 -12.81 10.29 20.33
CA SER A 6 -11.39 9.97 20.50
C SER A 6 -10.71 10.83 21.57
N ASN A 7 -11.23 12.01 21.88
CA ASN A 7 -10.80 12.81 23.04
C ASN A 7 -11.11 12.16 24.39
N VAL A 8 -12.21 11.40 24.52
CA VAL A 8 -12.48 10.62 25.74
C VAL A 8 -11.51 9.44 25.86
N VAL A 9 -11.13 8.83 24.73
CA VAL A 9 -10.10 7.78 24.71
C VAL A 9 -8.73 8.33 25.10
N ASN A 10 -8.29 9.44 24.49
CA ASN A 10 -7.04 10.12 24.84
C ASN A 10 -7.03 10.54 26.32
N TYR A 11 -8.13 11.11 26.84
CA TYR A 11 -8.25 11.50 28.25
C TYR A 11 -8.12 10.30 29.20
N LEU A 12 -8.73 9.15 28.88
CA LEU A 12 -8.62 7.94 29.69
C LEU A 12 -7.19 7.36 29.69
N VAL A 13 -6.50 7.39 28.55
CA VAL A 13 -5.10 6.95 28.44
C VAL A 13 -4.15 7.91 29.16
N TRP A 14 -4.33 9.22 28.99
CA TRP A 14 -3.58 10.27 29.69
C TRP A 14 -3.72 10.15 31.20
N ARG A 15 -4.95 9.98 31.68
CA ARG A 15 -5.25 9.82 33.11
C ARG A 15 -4.70 8.51 33.67
N TYR A 16 -4.75 7.42 32.91
CA TYR A 16 -4.08 6.17 33.27
C TYR A 16 -2.55 6.35 33.42
N LEU A 17 -1.89 7.03 32.48
CA LEU A 17 -0.45 7.32 32.57
C LEU A 17 -0.11 8.18 33.79
N GLN A 18 -0.94 9.19 34.09
CA GLN A 18 -0.78 10.05 35.26
C GLN A 18 -0.95 9.28 36.58
N GLU A 19 -2.03 8.50 36.72
CA GLU A 19 -2.35 7.72 37.92
C GLU A 19 -1.42 6.49 38.10
N ALA A 20 -0.84 5.96 37.01
CA ALA A 20 0.18 4.91 37.04
C ALA A 20 1.62 5.43 37.26
N GLY A 21 1.82 6.73 37.47
CA GLY A 21 3.11 7.34 37.82
C GLY A 21 4.01 7.73 36.64
N PHE A 22 3.57 7.53 35.39
CA PHE A 22 4.31 7.92 34.18
C PHE A 22 4.09 9.41 33.84
N GLY A 23 4.40 10.29 34.79
CA GLY A 23 4.10 11.73 34.72
C GLY A 23 4.66 12.43 33.48
N ASN A 24 5.90 12.12 33.08
CA ASN A 24 6.49 12.70 31.87
C ASN A 24 5.82 12.16 30.59
N ALA A 25 5.36 10.90 30.56
CA ALA A 25 4.60 10.37 29.43
C ALA A 25 3.18 10.97 29.33
N ALA A 26 2.53 11.25 30.47
CA ALA A 26 1.28 11.99 30.50
C ALA A 26 1.47 13.45 30.02
N LEU A 27 2.56 14.12 30.41
CA LEU A 27 2.89 15.47 29.95
C LEU A 27 3.24 15.51 28.44
N GLN A 28 3.99 14.51 27.96
CA GLN A 28 4.25 14.27 26.54
C GLN A 28 2.93 14.06 25.78
N LEU A 29 2.04 13.19 26.26
CA LEU A 29 0.74 12.95 25.62
C LEU A 29 -0.19 14.17 25.65
N SER A 30 -0.08 15.08 26.63
CA SER A 30 -0.84 16.34 26.61
C SER A 30 -0.28 17.37 25.64
N ARG A 31 1.05 17.49 25.51
CA ARG A 31 1.72 18.35 24.52
C ARG A 31 1.49 17.82 23.09
N CYS A 32 1.64 16.51 22.92
CA CYS A 32 1.46 15.78 21.67
C CYS A 32 0.04 15.22 21.51
N TRP A 33 -0.99 15.85 22.12
CA TRP A 33 -2.38 15.36 22.05
C TRP A 33 -2.79 15.31 20.58
N ILE A 34 -2.88 14.08 20.04
CA ILE A 34 -3.13 13.86 18.62
C ILE A 34 -4.53 14.40 18.31
N ARG A 35 -4.59 15.56 17.64
CA ARG A 35 -5.84 16.33 17.47
C ARG A 35 -6.82 15.67 16.49
N ASP A 36 -6.36 14.67 15.74
CA ASP A 36 -7.18 13.70 14.99
C ASP A 36 -6.64 12.27 15.20
N PRO A 37 -7.13 11.53 16.22
CA PRO A 37 -6.68 10.16 16.48
C PRO A 37 -7.05 9.14 15.40
N GLU A 38 -7.90 9.47 14.43
CA GLU A 38 -8.17 8.59 13.27
C GLU A 38 -7.03 8.61 12.24
N THR A 39 -6.01 9.46 12.44
CA THR A 39 -4.74 9.44 11.68
C THR A 39 -3.73 8.40 12.17
N LEU A 40 -3.87 7.88 13.39
CA LEU A 40 -2.94 6.90 13.95
C LEU A 40 -2.90 5.62 13.08
N PRO A 41 -1.71 5.12 12.66
CA PRO A 41 -1.62 3.98 11.73
C PRO A 41 -2.34 2.71 12.19
N PHE A 42 -2.41 2.48 13.50
CA PHE A 42 -3.13 1.35 14.09
C PHE A 42 -4.62 1.63 14.34
N ALA A 43 -5.05 2.87 14.54
CA ALA A 43 -6.43 3.19 14.92
C ALA A 43 -7.45 2.79 13.84
N ARG A 44 -7.06 2.90 12.57
CA ARG A 44 -7.85 2.44 11.40
C ARG A 44 -8.04 0.93 11.33
N ASN A 45 -7.29 0.17 12.13
CA ASN A 45 -7.25 -1.30 12.15
C ASN A 45 -7.77 -1.89 13.47
N ILE A 46 -8.17 -1.06 14.44
CA ILE A 46 -8.67 -1.49 15.76
C ILE A 46 -10.13 -1.04 15.91
N GLU A 47 -11.04 -2.00 15.81
CA GLU A 47 -12.46 -1.85 16.15
C GLU A 47 -12.66 -1.09 17.49
N PRO A 48 -13.55 -0.09 17.60
CA PRO A 48 -13.64 0.78 18.79
C PRO A 48 -13.86 0.05 20.12
N HIS A 49 -14.47 -1.14 20.07
CA HIS A 49 -14.69 -1.99 21.24
C HIS A 49 -13.43 -2.79 21.66
N THR A 50 -12.43 -2.92 20.79
CA THR A 50 -11.22 -3.72 21.02
C THR A 50 -10.23 -3.03 21.94
N LEU A 51 -10.02 -1.71 21.84
CA LEU A 51 -9.12 -1.00 22.75
C LEU A 51 -9.65 -0.98 24.19
N ILE A 52 -10.96 -0.74 24.35
CA ILE A 52 -11.67 -0.85 25.64
C ILE A 52 -11.54 -2.27 26.21
N ARG A 53 -11.67 -3.28 25.35
CA ARG A 53 -11.51 -4.69 25.73
C ARG A 53 -10.08 -5.04 26.14
N ILE A 54 -9.05 -4.51 25.47
CA ILE A 54 -7.64 -4.69 25.85
C ILE A 54 -7.39 -4.11 27.26
N LEU A 55 -7.94 -2.93 27.57
CA LEU A 55 -7.86 -2.34 28.90
C LEU A 55 -8.62 -3.16 29.95
N GLN A 56 -9.84 -3.64 29.64
CA GLN A 56 -10.61 -4.51 30.53
C GLN A 56 -9.97 -5.89 30.75
N ASP A 57 -9.41 -6.51 29.71
CA ASP A 57 -8.72 -7.79 29.78
C ASP A 57 -7.38 -7.64 30.57
N GLY A 58 -6.69 -6.49 30.42
CA GLY A 58 -5.51 -6.14 31.23
C GLY A 58 -5.82 -5.91 32.72
N MET A 59 -6.92 -5.21 33.04
CA MET A 59 -7.43 -5.07 34.41
C MET A 59 -7.82 -6.43 35.00
N CYS A 60 -8.48 -7.29 34.21
CA CYS A 60 -8.84 -8.65 34.63
C CYS A 60 -7.59 -9.51 34.87
N PHE A 61 -6.54 -9.33 34.05
CA PHE A 61 -5.26 -10.00 34.24
C PHE A 61 -4.53 -9.54 35.52
N ASP A 62 -4.55 -8.25 35.86
CA ASP A 62 -4.01 -7.75 37.14
C ASP A 62 -4.77 -8.32 38.35
N GLN A 63 -6.11 -8.33 38.29
CA GLN A 63 -6.93 -8.93 39.34
C GLN A 63 -6.66 -10.44 39.49
N LEU A 64 -6.60 -11.20 38.38
CA LEU A 64 -6.28 -12.62 38.39
C LEU A 64 -4.86 -12.89 38.89
N GLN A 65 -3.89 -12.04 38.53
CA GLN A 65 -2.53 -12.12 39.05
C GLN A 65 -2.54 -11.94 40.58
N ALA A 66 -3.19 -10.88 41.07
CA ALA A 66 -3.30 -10.56 42.49
C ALA A 66 -4.03 -11.65 43.31
N GLU A 67 -5.14 -12.19 42.79
CA GLU A 67 -5.84 -13.33 43.40
C GLU A 67 -4.93 -14.57 43.50
N THR A 68 -4.14 -14.84 42.45
CA THR A 68 -3.19 -15.97 42.38
C THR A 68 -1.97 -15.78 43.28
N THR A 69 -1.50 -14.54 43.49
CA THR A 69 -0.37 -14.21 44.39
C THR A 69 -0.81 -13.85 45.82
N HIS A 70 -2.11 -13.83 46.09
CA HIS A 70 -2.72 -13.41 47.37
C HIS A 70 -2.30 -11.99 47.81
N THR A 71 -2.17 -11.08 46.84
CA THR A 71 -1.93 -9.65 47.04
C THR A 71 -3.20 -8.85 46.70
N GLU A 72 -3.26 -7.57 47.07
CA GLU A 72 -4.32 -6.70 46.53
C GLU A 72 -4.08 -6.39 45.03
N PRO A 73 -5.13 -6.20 44.21
CA PRO A 73 -4.98 -5.69 42.85
C PRO A 73 -4.32 -4.31 42.85
N ARG A 74 -3.45 -4.03 41.87
CA ARG A 74 -2.72 -2.76 41.78
C ARG A 74 -3.61 -1.60 41.34
N TYR A 75 -4.77 -1.88 40.75
CA TYR A 75 -5.69 -0.88 40.22
C TYR A 75 -7.10 -1.06 40.80
N ARG A 76 -7.65 0.01 41.40
CA ARG A 76 -9.01 0.05 41.97
C ARG A 76 -9.76 1.31 41.51
N PHE A 77 -10.45 1.20 40.38
CA PHE A 77 -11.39 2.24 39.95
C PHE A 77 -12.72 2.11 40.72
N GLY A 78 -13.35 3.24 41.03
CA GLY A 78 -14.65 3.29 41.74
C GLY A 78 -15.81 2.69 40.92
N PRO A 79 -16.94 2.30 41.54
CA PRO A 79 -17.93 1.34 41.01
C PRO A 79 -18.67 1.70 39.70
N ASP A 80 -18.43 2.87 39.12
CA ASP A 80 -19.07 3.33 37.86
C ASP A 80 -18.35 2.85 36.58
N HIS A 81 -17.25 2.10 36.67
CA HIS A 81 -16.62 1.47 35.50
C HIS A 81 -17.54 0.38 34.94
N GLY A 82 -18.07 0.61 33.73
CA GLY A 82 -19.13 -0.20 33.13
C GLY A 82 -18.79 -1.69 33.01
N ARG A 83 -19.78 -2.55 33.25
CA ARG A 83 -19.64 -4.02 33.32
C ARG A 83 -18.93 -4.59 32.06
N PRO A 84 -18.07 -5.62 32.22
CA PRO A 84 -17.28 -6.16 31.11
C PRO A 84 -18.15 -6.82 30.03
N TYR A 85 -17.72 -6.68 28.78
CA TYR A 85 -18.41 -7.26 27.61
C TYR A 85 -18.13 -8.77 27.52
N SER A 86 -19.05 -9.58 28.03
CA SER A 86 -18.96 -11.04 28.01
C SER A 86 -19.04 -11.60 26.58
N ALA A 87 -17.94 -12.10 26.03
CA ALA A 87 -17.88 -12.72 24.70
C ALA A 87 -17.19 -14.09 24.71
N ARG A 88 -17.81 -15.07 25.37
CA ARG A 88 -17.60 -16.52 25.17
C ARG A 88 -18.93 -17.26 25.19
N ASN A 89 -18.99 -18.33 24.41
CA ASN A 89 -20.13 -19.21 24.13
C ASN A 89 -21.27 -18.57 23.33
N GLY A 90 -21.57 -19.17 22.17
CA GLY A 90 -22.89 -19.06 21.56
C GLY A 90 -23.87 -20.00 22.27
N ALA A 91 -25.16 -19.63 22.24
CA ALA A 91 -26.27 -20.22 23.00
C ALA A 91 -26.25 -19.94 24.52
N HIS A 92 -27.45 -19.62 25.03
CA HIS A 92 -27.82 -19.34 26.43
C HIS A 92 -27.31 -18.03 27.08
N LEU A 93 -28.24 -17.07 27.20
CA LEU A 93 -28.15 -15.93 28.11
C LEU A 93 -28.39 -16.37 29.55
N THR A 94 -27.33 -16.50 30.36
CA THR A 94 -27.42 -16.59 31.83
C THR A 94 -26.21 -15.92 32.49
N LEU A 95 -26.46 -15.05 33.48
CA LEU A 95 -25.48 -14.62 34.47
C LEU A 95 -26.03 -14.90 35.88
N ASP A 96 -25.68 -16.07 36.41
CA ASP A 96 -25.52 -16.53 37.80
C ASP A 96 -26.50 -16.18 38.94
N LYS A 97 -27.52 -15.33 38.75
CA LYS A 97 -28.57 -15.07 39.77
C LYS A 97 -30.02 -15.17 39.28
N GLY A 98 -30.25 -15.63 38.05
CA GLY A 98 -31.55 -16.17 37.62
C GLY A 98 -32.72 -15.19 37.52
N ILE A 99 -32.46 -13.88 37.49
CA ILE A 99 -33.47 -12.81 37.34
C ILE A 99 -33.39 -12.22 35.92
N PRO A 100 -34.48 -12.23 35.12
CA PRO A 100 -34.50 -11.65 33.78
C PRO A 100 -34.27 -10.14 33.74
N ALA A 101 -33.56 -9.65 32.71
CA ALA A 101 -33.13 -8.26 32.60
C ALA A 101 -34.26 -7.20 32.57
N HIS A 102 -35.51 -7.59 32.27
CA HIS A 102 -36.65 -6.67 32.31
C HIS A 102 -37.14 -6.35 33.74
N GLU A 103 -36.79 -7.18 34.74
CA GLU A 103 -37.06 -6.89 36.15
C GLU A 103 -36.00 -5.94 36.74
N LEU A 104 -34.73 -6.10 36.34
CA LEU A 104 -33.64 -5.16 36.69
C LEU A 104 -33.89 -3.73 36.16
N ALA A 105 -34.58 -3.59 35.02
CA ALA A 105 -34.99 -2.28 34.49
C ALA A 105 -36.02 -1.54 35.39
N ALA A 106 -36.67 -2.23 36.34
CA ALA A 106 -37.56 -1.62 37.32
C ALA A 106 -36.85 -1.24 38.62
N GLU A 107 -35.72 -1.86 38.97
CA GLU A 107 -34.98 -1.59 40.21
C GLU A 107 -34.08 -0.34 40.11
N ALA A 108 -33.59 0.02 38.92
CA ALA A 108 -32.81 1.24 38.71
C ALA A 108 -33.62 2.54 38.85
N ALA A 109 -34.94 2.46 39.05
CA ALA A 109 -35.87 3.59 39.04
C ALA A 109 -36.53 3.86 40.41
N ASN A 110 -35.77 3.82 41.51
CA ASN A 110 -36.07 4.50 42.78
C ASN A 110 -34.83 4.48 43.72
N GLY A 111 -34.35 5.63 44.19
CA GLY A 111 -33.16 5.68 45.07
C GLY A 111 -33.04 6.92 45.97
N ALA A 112 -33.25 8.12 45.43
CA ALA A 112 -33.29 9.40 46.15
C ALA A 112 -34.07 10.42 45.29
N VAL A 113 -34.89 11.35 45.79
CA VAL A 113 -35.09 11.91 47.15
C VAL A 113 -36.59 12.15 47.45
N GLN A 114 -37.03 11.87 48.69
CA GLN A 114 -38.25 12.34 49.42
C GLN A 114 -39.70 12.02 48.93
N GLU A 115 -40.43 11.28 49.79
CA GLU A 115 -41.88 11.40 50.07
C GLU A 115 -42.11 12.50 51.15
N PRO A 116 -43.35 13.01 51.48
CA PRO A 116 -44.65 12.31 51.62
C PRO A 116 -45.86 13.14 51.03
N PRO A 117 -47.18 12.94 51.33
CA PRO A 117 -47.90 11.97 52.19
C PRO A 117 -49.08 11.18 51.50
N PRO A 118 -49.83 10.27 52.20
CA PRO A 118 -50.38 9.05 51.56
C PRO A 118 -51.93 8.86 51.54
N LYS A 119 -52.43 7.80 50.86
CA LYS A 119 -53.58 6.94 51.29
C LYS A 119 -53.90 5.67 50.44
N LYS A 120 -53.85 4.49 51.09
CA LYS A 120 -54.74 3.28 51.00
C LYS A 120 -55.27 2.72 49.63
N GLY A 121 -54.69 1.60 49.15
CA GLY A 121 -55.23 0.24 49.42
C GLY A 121 -55.95 -0.66 48.36
N VAL A 122 -55.39 -1.87 48.14
CA VAL A 122 -56.06 -3.22 48.07
C VAL A 122 -56.61 -3.84 46.73
N LYS A 123 -55.76 -4.68 46.08
CA LYS A 123 -55.95 -6.10 45.58
C LYS A 123 -57.07 -6.55 44.56
N ARG A 124 -56.66 -7.32 43.50
CA ARG A 124 -56.89 -8.80 43.19
C ARG A 124 -57.47 -9.29 41.80
N LYS A 125 -56.79 -10.32 41.22
CA LYS A 125 -57.26 -11.62 40.57
C LYS A 125 -57.79 -11.79 39.10
N LYS A 126 -56.99 -12.52 38.29
CA LYS A 126 -57.18 -13.87 37.60
C LYS A 126 -58.29 -14.25 36.56
N ALA A 127 -57.81 -14.79 35.40
CA ALA A 127 -58.25 -16.02 34.64
C ALA A 127 -59.52 -15.97 33.72
N LYS A 128 -59.87 -16.90 32.77
CA LYS A 128 -59.35 -18.25 32.34
C LYS A 128 -59.94 -18.78 30.96
N GLN A 129 -59.19 -19.63 30.19
CA GLN A 129 -59.61 -20.76 29.26
C GLN A 129 -60.27 -20.56 27.83
N PRO A 130 -60.29 -21.59 26.91
CA PRO A 130 -60.22 -21.43 25.42
C PRO A 130 -61.05 -22.41 24.51
N ASN A 131 -60.73 -22.46 23.19
CA ASN A 131 -60.86 -23.56 22.18
C ASN A 131 -59.91 -23.25 20.97
N GLY A 132 -59.69 -24.02 19.87
CA GLY A 132 -60.27 -25.27 19.30
C GLY A 132 -59.39 -25.87 18.14
N VAL A 133 -59.96 -26.55 17.12
CA VAL A 133 -59.27 -27.22 15.95
C VAL A 133 -60.15 -27.18 14.65
N GLU A 134 -59.87 -27.68 13.42
CA GLU A 134 -59.25 -28.92 12.83
C GLU A 134 -58.56 -28.69 11.42
N PRO A 135 -57.96 -29.69 10.70
CA PRO A 135 -56.83 -29.43 9.75
C PRO A 135 -56.83 -30.01 8.29
N ARG A 136 -55.66 -29.84 7.60
CA ARG A 136 -55.10 -30.42 6.33
C ARG A 136 -55.42 -29.71 4.97
N PRO A 137 -54.61 -29.88 3.88
CA PRO A 137 -53.53 -30.87 3.59
C PRO A 137 -52.10 -30.31 3.33
N GLU A 138 -51.21 -31.13 2.77
CA GLU A 138 -49.72 -30.99 2.65
C GLU A 138 -49.21 -30.78 1.20
N PRO A 139 -47.95 -30.33 0.97
CA PRO A 139 -47.33 -30.13 -0.35
C PRO A 139 -46.46 -31.30 -0.86
N GLU A 140 -46.23 -31.34 -2.19
CA GLU A 140 -45.55 -32.44 -2.90
C GLU A 140 -44.02 -32.29 -3.02
N THR A 141 -43.34 -33.39 -3.38
CA THR A 141 -41.90 -33.46 -3.65
C THR A 141 -41.61 -33.64 -5.13
N ASN A 142 -40.45 -33.13 -5.59
CA ASN A 142 -39.85 -33.49 -6.88
C ASN A 142 -38.39 -33.87 -6.62
N GLY A 143 -37.90 -34.93 -7.26
CA GLY A 143 -36.55 -35.45 -7.06
C GLY A 143 -35.75 -35.50 -8.37
N ASP A 144 -34.43 -35.56 -8.22
CA ASP A 144 -33.50 -36.08 -9.21
C ASP A 144 -32.18 -36.40 -8.49
N ALA A 145 -31.95 -37.67 -8.16
CA ALA A 145 -30.74 -38.15 -7.50
C ALA A 145 -30.48 -39.62 -7.88
N MET A 146 -29.35 -39.87 -8.54
CA MET A 146 -28.86 -41.21 -8.88
C MET A 146 -27.33 -41.25 -8.72
N ASP A 147 -26.90 -41.50 -7.49
CA ASP A 147 -25.60 -42.11 -7.17
C ASP A 147 -25.91 -43.26 -6.20
N ILE A 148 -25.32 -44.44 -6.44
CA ILE A 148 -25.69 -45.69 -5.73
C ILE A 148 -24.81 -45.90 -4.49
N GLU A 149 -25.43 -46.49 -3.46
CA GLU A 149 -24.88 -46.70 -2.11
C GLU A 149 -23.55 -47.47 -2.06
N GLN A 150 -22.74 -47.16 -1.03
CA GLN A 150 -22.04 -48.19 -0.27
C GLN A 150 -22.12 -47.92 1.24
N ASN A 151 -22.61 -48.92 1.97
CA ASN A 151 -22.40 -49.21 3.40
C ASN A 151 -22.66 -48.07 4.41
N GLY A 152 -23.86 -48.07 5.01
CA GLY A 152 -24.13 -47.35 6.26
C GLY A 152 -23.86 -48.20 7.52
N ASN A 153 -23.99 -47.57 8.69
CA ASN A 153 -24.41 -48.26 9.92
C ASN A 153 -25.17 -47.30 10.85
N SER A 154 -25.98 -47.83 11.78
CA SER A 154 -27.02 -47.08 12.50
C SER A 154 -26.57 -46.41 13.80
N HIS A 155 -27.15 -45.24 14.15
CA HIS A 155 -28.18 -45.16 15.23
C HIS A 155 -28.77 -43.75 15.53
N SER A 156 -30.12 -43.70 15.53
CA SER A 156 -31.03 -42.97 16.44
C SER A 156 -30.91 -41.46 16.77
N ASN A 157 -32.06 -40.77 16.57
CA ASN A 157 -32.68 -39.73 17.43
C ASN A 157 -32.02 -38.33 17.54
N SER A 158 -32.77 -37.22 17.69
CA SER A 158 -34.22 -36.94 17.45
C SER A 158 -34.54 -35.44 17.68
N ASN A 159 -35.40 -34.84 16.83
CA ASN A 159 -36.26 -33.64 17.09
C ASN A 159 -35.60 -32.30 17.52
N SER A 160 -36.16 -31.10 17.23
CA SER A 160 -37.22 -30.65 16.30
C SER A 160 -37.31 -29.11 16.26
N ASN A 161 -37.74 -28.53 15.13
CA ASN A 161 -38.64 -27.36 14.89
C ASN A 161 -38.84 -26.25 15.96
N SER A 162 -39.12 -24.97 15.64
CA SER A 162 -39.16 -24.18 14.36
C SER A 162 -39.56 -22.71 14.64
N ASN A 163 -39.35 -21.81 13.66
CA ASN A 163 -40.10 -20.58 13.24
C ASN A 163 -41.16 -19.92 14.18
N GLY A 164 -41.39 -18.60 14.16
CA GLY A 164 -40.87 -17.50 13.33
C GLY A 164 -41.94 -16.42 13.00
N ASN A 165 -41.52 -15.23 12.58
CA ASN A 165 -42.34 -14.07 12.12
C ASN A 165 -43.30 -13.41 13.16
N GLY A 166 -43.68 -12.12 13.06
CA GLY A 166 -43.18 -11.04 12.18
C GLY A 166 -44.17 -9.87 12.01
N VAL A 167 -43.74 -8.83 11.28
CA VAL A 167 -44.56 -7.83 10.56
C VAL A 167 -45.46 -6.88 11.37
N THR A 168 -45.15 -5.58 11.30
CA THR A 168 -46.14 -4.51 11.04
C THR A 168 -45.46 -3.29 10.37
N HIS A 169 -46.16 -2.16 10.22
CA HIS A 169 -45.93 -1.18 9.14
C HIS A 169 -46.48 0.24 9.47
N VAL A 170 -46.57 1.15 8.46
CA VAL A 170 -47.41 2.39 8.42
C VAL A 170 -46.90 3.65 9.18
N THR A 171 -46.83 4.89 8.64
CA THR A 171 -47.00 5.48 7.28
C THR A 171 -46.46 6.94 7.17
N ASN A 172 -46.38 7.45 5.91
CA ASN A 172 -46.65 8.84 5.44
C ASN A 172 -45.57 9.95 5.57
N SER A 173 -45.46 10.92 4.62
CA SER A 173 -46.06 11.03 3.26
C SER A 173 -45.50 12.21 2.42
N VAL A 174 -45.37 12.00 1.08
CA VAL A 174 -45.68 12.96 -0.04
C VAL A 174 -44.82 14.26 -0.15
N ARG A 175 -44.01 14.48 -1.22
CA ARG A 175 -44.33 15.04 -2.58
C ARG A 175 -44.52 16.58 -2.60
N ALA A 176 -44.20 17.40 -3.60
CA ALA A 176 -43.95 17.24 -5.07
C ALA A 176 -43.18 18.49 -5.63
N GLU A 177 -42.59 18.61 -6.85
CA GLU A 177 -42.23 17.66 -7.92
C GLU A 177 -41.04 18.17 -8.82
N SER A 178 -41.06 19.39 -9.41
CA SER A 178 -40.09 19.90 -10.45
C SER A 178 -40.14 21.48 -10.62
N GLU A 179 -39.46 22.27 -11.50
CA GLU A 179 -38.66 22.14 -12.77
C GLU A 179 -37.39 23.11 -12.86
N ALA A 180 -37.09 23.77 -14.02
CA ALA A 180 -35.92 24.64 -14.37
C ALA A 180 -36.29 25.72 -15.45
N PRO A 181 -35.42 26.45 -16.22
CA PRO A 181 -33.96 26.73 -16.20
C PRO A 181 -33.61 28.25 -16.43
N VAL A 182 -32.37 28.59 -16.86
CA VAL A 182 -31.88 29.74 -17.71
C VAL A 182 -30.51 30.30 -17.22
N SER A 183 -29.73 30.88 -18.15
CA SER A 183 -28.35 31.38 -18.02
C SER A 183 -28.24 32.91 -17.90
N GLU A 184 -27.13 33.40 -17.35
CA GLU A 184 -26.39 34.53 -17.94
C GLU A 184 -24.89 34.44 -17.61
N ALA A 185 -24.06 35.33 -18.17
CA ALA A 185 -22.60 35.21 -18.15
C ALA A 185 -21.91 36.54 -17.82
N GLU A 186 -20.73 36.48 -17.21
CA GLU A 186 -19.81 37.62 -17.14
C GLU A 186 -18.34 37.17 -17.06
N SER A 187 -17.40 38.05 -17.37
CA SER A 187 -15.95 37.75 -17.39
C SER A 187 -15.13 39.00 -17.05
N PRO A 188 -14.21 38.93 -16.07
CA PRO A 188 -13.19 39.95 -15.88
C PRO A 188 -12.06 39.84 -16.92
N THR A 189 -11.35 40.95 -17.14
CA THR A 189 -10.41 41.17 -18.26
C THR A 189 -8.93 41.05 -17.89
N VAL A 190 -8.08 40.94 -18.92
CA VAL A 190 -6.61 40.87 -18.79
C VAL A 190 -6.00 42.25 -18.54
N ALA A 191 -5.41 42.42 -17.35
CA ALA A 191 -4.33 43.35 -17.02
C ALA A 191 -3.65 42.81 -15.73
N GLU A 192 -2.35 42.89 -15.50
CA GLU A 192 -1.26 43.60 -16.19
C GLU A 192 -0.07 42.67 -16.51
N LEU A 193 0.77 43.05 -17.47
CA LEU A 193 2.04 42.37 -17.78
C LEU A 193 3.23 43.33 -17.62
N PRO A 194 4.15 43.08 -16.67
CA PRO A 194 5.50 43.63 -16.71
C PRO A 194 6.40 42.68 -17.53
N ILE A 195 6.62 42.99 -18.81
CA ILE A 195 7.65 42.29 -19.60
C ILE A 195 9.02 42.85 -19.21
N SER A 196 9.86 42.02 -18.59
CA SER A 196 11.30 42.29 -18.44
C SER A 196 12.11 41.05 -18.81
N THR A 197 12.47 40.96 -20.08
CA THR A 197 13.51 40.03 -20.54
C THR A 197 14.89 40.60 -20.27
N LEU A 198 15.87 39.73 -19.99
CA LEU A 198 17.32 40.00 -19.81
C LEU A 198 17.81 40.27 -18.38
N SER A 199 17.80 39.24 -17.54
CA SER A 199 18.93 38.92 -16.66
C SER A 199 19.38 37.47 -16.89
N ILE A 200 20.48 37.29 -17.62
CA ILE A 200 21.06 35.96 -17.88
C ILE A 200 22.16 35.71 -16.83
N GLY A 201 21.98 34.67 -16.01
CA GLY A 201 23.06 34.01 -15.26
C GLY A 201 23.52 34.67 -13.96
N ALA A 202 22.86 34.31 -12.85
CA ALA A 202 23.39 34.24 -11.48
C ALA A 202 22.26 33.67 -10.57
N ASP A 203 22.42 32.65 -9.73
CA ASP A 203 23.53 31.69 -9.63
C ASP A 203 22.97 30.27 -9.56
N ALA A 204 23.59 29.37 -10.32
CA ALA A 204 23.46 27.93 -10.18
C ALA A 204 24.88 27.38 -10.11
N GLU A 205 25.55 27.62 -8.98
CA GLU A 205 26.85 27.01 -8.72
C GLU A 205 26.70 25.49 -8.75
N ILE A 206 27.26 24.88 -9.79
CA ILE A 206 27.41 23.42 -9.86
C ILE A 206 28.25 23.02 -8.66
N GLN A 207 27.73 22.15 -7.79
CA GLN A 207 28.49 21.59 -6.68
C GLN A 207 29.63 20.70 -7.21
N THR A 208 30.74 21.34 -7.56
CA THR A 208 32.02 20.69 -7.86
C THR A 208 32.85 20.44 -6.61
N GLU A 209 32.43 21.00 -5.47
CA GLU A 209 32.97 20.65 -4.16
C GLU A 209 32.31 19.37 -3.65
N VAL A 210 33.14 18.37 -3.32
CA VAL A 210 32.72 17.19 -2.56
C VAL A 210 32.04 17.67 -1.28
N ILE A 211 30.89 17.10 -0.93
CA ILE A 211 30.24 17.38 0.36
C ILE A 211 31.24 17.05 1.46
N ALA A 212 31.62 18.07 2.23
CA ALA A 212 32.44 17.90 3.43
C ALA A 212 31.56 17.19 4.47
N ASP A 213 31.62 15.86 4.44
CA ASP A 213 30.88 15.00 5.35
C ASP A 213 31.30 15.34 6.79
N LEU A 214 30.34 15.84 7.58
CA LEU A 214 30.54 16.14 9.00
C LEU A 214 30.64 14.86 9.85
N ALA A 215 30.40 13.68 9.25
CA ALA A 215 30.12 12.44 9.95
C ALA A 215 31.14 11.27 9.77
N PRO A 216 32.47 11.46 9.54
CA PRO A 216 33.41 10.33 9.58
C PRO A 216 33.46 9.65 10.97
N ASP A 217 33.13 10.41 12.02
CA ASP A 217 33.22 10.02 13.42
C ASP A 217 31.86 10.16 14.14
N THR A 218 30.83 9.45 13.65
CA THR A 218 29.50 9.39 14.30
C THR A 218 29.52 8.62 15.65
N ILE A 219 28.40 8.55 16.35
CA ILE A 219 28.28 9.27 17.63
C ILE A 219 27.50 8.38 18.65
N PHE A 220 28.16 7.41 19.33
CA PHE A 220 27.60 6.55 20.40
C PHE A 220 28.44 6.44 21.71
N VAL A 221 27.82 6.48 22.91
CA VAL A 221 28.38 6.28 24.28
C VAL A 221 27.73 5.07 24.96
N PRO A 222 28.50 4.21 25.65
CA PRO A 222 27.99 2.98 26.24
C PRO A 222 27.27 3.18 27.59
N THR A 223 26.22 2.40 27.82
CA THR A 223 25.41 2.41 29.04
C THR A 223 26.04 1.65 30.21
N SER A 224 25.80 2.13 31.43
CA SER A 224 26.05 1.35 32.66
C SER A 224 25.07 0.17 32.74
N ARG A 225 25.55 -1.05 33.03
CA ARG A 225 24.72 -2.26 33.08
C ARG A 225 23.59 -2.20 34.14
N GLY A 226 22.40 -1.80 33.72
CA GLY A 226 21.16 -1.86 34.51
C GLY A 226 19.96 -1.46 33.65
N SER A 227 18.89 -2.24 33.67
CA SER A 227 17.78 -2.19 32.69
C SER A 227 16.72 -1.10 32.95
N GLU A 228 17.02 -0.09 33.77
CA GLU A 228 16.04 0.92 34.23
C GLU A 228 16.53 2.37 34.12
N ARG A 229 17.73 2.59 33.56
CA ARG A 229 18.34 3.92 33.39
C ARG A 229 18.07 4.46 31.99
N VAL A 230 17.36 5.58 31.90
CA VAL A 230 16.91 6.23 30.66
C VAL A 230 17.45 7.65 30.61
N VAL A 231 17.89 8.12 29.44
CA VAL A 231 18.22 9.51 29.15
C VAL A 231 16.96 10.25 28.69
N GLN A 232 16.70 11.43 29.26
CA GLN A 232 15.62 12.32 28.83
C GLN A 232 16.15 13.71 28.43
N HIS A 233 17.32 14.11 28.94
CA HIS A 233 17.91 15.42 28.66
C HIS A 233 19.41 15.36 28.38
N THR A 234 19.84 16.05 27.31
CA THR A 234 21.25 16.39 27.01
C THR A 234 21.47 17.90 27.11
N SER A 235 22.61 18.34 27.65
CA SER A 235 22.99 19.76 27.63
C SER A 235 24.51 19.96 27.69
N TRP A 236 25.06 20.71 26.74
CA TRP A 236 26.45 21.14 26.77
C TRP A 236 26.67 22.24 27.82
N GLY A 237 27.79 22.15 28.54
CA GLY A 237 28.26 23.18 29.46
C GLY A 237 28.72 24.46 28.77
N PRO A 238 28.99 25.53 29.54
CA PRO A 238 29.49 26.80 29.00
C PRO A 238 30.85 26.61 28.29
N ALA A 239 31.22 27.55 27.42
CA ALA A 239 32.49 27.49 26.67
C ALA A 239 33.76 27.40 27.56
N GLU A 240 33.66 27.82 28.82
CA GLU A 240 34.70 27.69 29.86
C GLU A 240 34.92 26.23 30.32
N SER A 241 33.90 25.37 30.17
CA SER A 241 33.87 23.96 30.59
C SER A 241 32.98 23.14 29.62
N PRO A 242 33.46 22.87 28.38
CA PRO A 242 32.68 22.19 27.33
C PRO A 242 32.57 20.67 27.56
N VAL A 243 31.77 20.31 28.56
CA VAL A 243 31.36 18.94 28.90
C VAL A 243 29.91 18.72 28.52
N LEU A 244 29.52 17.49 28.21
CA LEU A 244 28.14 17.11 27.97
C LEU A 244 27.53 16.56 29.26
N LEU A 245 26.49 17.22 29.78
CA LEU A 245 25.68 16.76 30.91
C LEU A 245 24.48 15.97 30.39
N THR A 246 24.19 14.86 31.07
CA THR A 246 23.17 13.91 30.62
C THR A 246 22.35 13.43 31.81
N ALA A 247 21.04 13.42 31.66
CA ALA A 247 20.12 13.27 32.78
C ALA A 247 18.84 12.52 32.41
N GLY A 248 18.26 11.85 33.40
CA GLY A 248 16.97 11.17 33.31
C GLY A 248 16.76 10.20 34.47
N LYS A 249 16.13 9.06 34.20
CA LYS A 249 15.68 8.13 35.24
C LYS A 249 16.86 7.47 35.95
N SER A 250 17.09 7.88 37.20
CA SER A 250 18.16 7.41 38.10
C SER A 250 19.55 7.43 37.44
N LEU A 251 19.75 8.44 36.61
CA LEU A 251 20.94 8.68 35.80
C LEU A 251 21.26 10.17 35.79
N LEU A 252 22.49 10.51 36.19
CA LEU A 252 23.09 11.83 36.01
C LEU A 252 24.58 11.63 35.75
N GLN A 253 25.03 11.93 34.54
CA GLN A 253 26.42 11.72 34.11
C GLN A 253 26.98 12.95 33.40
N VAL A 254 28.28 13.16 33.58
CA VAL A 254 29.07 14.18 32.88
C VAL A 254 30.09 13.48 31.98
N HIS A 255 30.11 13.86 30.71
CA HIS A 255 30.98 13.29 29.68
C HIS A 255 31.95 14.36 29.17
N LEU A 256 33.24 14.13 29.39
CA LEU A 256 34.30 14.90 28.74
C LEU A 256 34.59 14.26 27.38
N VAL A 257 34.16 14.93 26.32
CA VAL A 257 34.33 14.52 24.92
C VAL A 257 35.57 15.21 24.34
N GLY A 258 36.56 14.44 23.86
CA GLY A 258 37.78 14.97 23.22
C GLY A 258 37.52 15.62 21.86
N LYS A 259 38.46 16.50 21.42
CA LYS A 259 38.41 17.16 20.09
C LYS A 259 39.27 16.49 19.01
N GLU A 260 40.18 15.59 19.38
CA GLU A 260 41.00 14.79 18.45
C GLU A 260 41.00 13.31 18.88
N PRO A 261 41.08 12.35 17.94
CA PRO A 261 41.24 10.93 18.26
C PRO A 261 42.68 10.65 18.76
N SER A 262 42.89 10.73 20.07
CA SER A 262 44.18 10.48 20.71
C SER A 262 44.57 8.99 20.64
N VAL A 263 45.69 8.71 19.97
CA VAL A 263 46.15 7.36 19.56
C VAL A 263 46.46 6.38 20.72
N ASP A 264 46.49 6.83 21.97
CA ASP A 264 47.07 6.09 23.12
C ASP A 264 46.14 5.89 24.35
N THR A 265 44.80 6.07 24.22
CA THR A 265 43.86 5.79 25.33
C THR A 265 42.59 5.05 24.89
N SER A 266 42.23 3.99 25.64
CA SER A 266 41.15 3.04 25.31
C SER A 266 39.71 3.54 25.57
N SER A 267 39.46 4.85 25.44
CA SER A 267 38.14 5.48 25.32
C SER A 267 38.33 6.96 24.96
N PRO A 268 37.71 7.49 23.89
CA PRO A 268 37.79 8.92 23.54
C PRO A 268 36.85 9.82 24.36
N VAL A 269 35.91 9.22 25.10
CA VAL A 269 35.01 9.90 26.04
C VAL A 269 35.33 9.45 27.47
N ARG A 270 35.36 10.39 28.40
CA ARG A 270 35.46 10.09 29.85
C ARG A 270 34.15 10.44 30.54
N THR A 271 33.43 9.41 30.97
CA THR A 271 32.17 9.52 31.72
C THR A 271 32.43 9.49 33.23
N GLY A 272 31.74 10.34 33.99
CA GLY A 272 31.63 10.24 35.44
C GLY A 272 30.17 10.26 35.90
N ASP A 273 29.80 9.36 36.81
CA ASP A 273 28.52 9.41 37.53
C ASP A 273 28.54 10.57 38.53
N VAL A 274 27.48 11.40 38.54
CA VAL A 274 27.28 12.47 39.52
C VAL A 274 26.27 11.98 40.57
N HIS A 275 26.75 11.76 41.79
CA HIS A 275 25.91 11.28 42.88
C HIS A 275 25.02 12.39 43.44
N LEU A 276 23.70 12.27 43.23
CA LEU A 276 22.70 13.06 43.94
C LEU A 276 22.45 12.51 45.37
N PRO A 277 22.04 13.37 46.33
CA PRO A 277 21.76 12.96 47.71
C PRO A 277 20.34 12.39 47.89
N ILE A 278 19.86 11.65 46.88
CA ILE A 278 18.51 11.08 46.75
C ILE A 278 18.58 9.73 46.02
N SER A 279 17.62 8.85 46.26
CA SER A 279 17.59 7.48 45.70
C SER A 279 16.30 7.22 44.91
N ASN A 280 16.40 6.50 43.79
CA ASN A 280 15.29 6.26 42.85
C ASN A 280 14.61 7.56 42.41
N PHE A 281 15.34 8.36 41.64
CA PHE A 281 14.88 9.65 41.12
C PHE A 281 14.61 9.63 39.61
N ASP A 282 13.84 10.59 39.12
CA ASP A 282 13.79 11.00 37.71
C ASP A 282 14.03 12.51 37.59
N ILE A 283 14.72 12.96 36.55
CA ILE A 283 15.11 14.37 36.38
C ILE A 283 14.16 15.02 35.39
N THR A 284 13.54 16.14 35.80
CA THR A 284 12.42 16.77 35.07
C THR A 284 12.77 18.12 34.46
N ALA A 285 13.86 18.73 34.92
CA ALA A 285 14.44 19.96 34.36
C ALA A 285 15.91 20.10 34.82
N LEU A 286 16.73 20.74 33.98
CA LEU A 286 18.12 21.12 34.30
C LEU A 286 18.45 22.51 33.79
N CYS A 287 19.45 23.17 34.39
CA CYS A 287 20.01 24.42 33.88
C CYS A 287 21.44 24.66 34.40
N TRP A 288 22.36 25.09 33.54
CA TRP A 288 23.70 25.54 33.92
C TRP A 288 23.66 26.92 34.59
N GLN A 289 24.56 27.17 35.55
CA GLN A 289 24.72 28.47 36.21
C GLN A 289 25.93 29.24 35.66
N SER A 290 27.13 28.97 36.19
CA SER A 290 28.40 29.54 35.73
C SER A 290 29.58 28.67 36.19
N HIS A 291 30.77 28.79 35.61
CA HIS A 291 31.99 28.13 36.09
C HIS A 291 31.90 26.60 36.30
N GLY A 292 30.98 25.93 35.59
CA GLY A 292 30.74 24.47 35.71
C GLY A 292 29.73 24.05 36.79
N GLU A 293 29.06 25.00 37.46
CA GLU A 293 27.97 24.73 38.39
C GLU A 293 26.62 24.61 37.66
N PHE A 294 25.71 23.75 38.15
CA PHE A 294 24.39 23.55 37.54
C PHE A 294 23.32 23.15 38.56
N THR A 295 22.06 23.38 38.19
CA THR A 295 20.87 23.00 38.96
C THR A 295 20.11 21.90 38.22
N VAL A 296 19.63 20.89 38.97
CA VAL A 296 18.65 19.91 38.49
C VAL A 296 17.41 19.95 39.39
N SER A 297 16.24 19.73 38.81
CA SER A 297 15.06 19.31 39.58
C SER A 297 14.84 17.82 39.38
N ALA A 298 14.66 17.12 40.49
CA ALA A 298 14.56 15.66 40.51
C ALA A 298 13.37 15.24 41.39
N ARG A 299 12.55 14.35 40.84
CA ARG A 299 11.42 13.70 41.50
C ARG A 299 11.89 12.39 42.11
N GLU A 300 11.85 12.28 43.42
CA GLU A 300 12.29 11.10 44.19
C GLU A 300 11.11 10.20 44.56
N GLU A 301 11.28 8.88 44.45
CA GLU A 301 10.29 7.89 44.92
C GLU A 301 10.51 7.56 46.40
N CYS A 302 9.74 8.22 47.27
CA CYS A 302 9.72 8.01 48.71
C CYS A 302 8.65 6.98 49.11
N LEU A 303 8.92 6.15 50.12
CA LEU A 303 7.89 5.34 50.78
C LEU A 303 7.32 6.09 52.00
N ASN A 304 6.00 6.10 52.15
CA ASN A 304 5.34 6.66 53.34
C ASN A 304 5.36 5.69 54.53
N ASP A 305 4.89 6.15 55.70
CA ASP A 305 4.85 5.36 56.95
C ASP A 305 3.98 4.07 56.88
N VAL A 306 3.19 3.91 55.81
CA VAL A 306 2.31 2.75 55.53
C VAL A 306 2.93 1.80 54.49
N GLY A 307 4.02 2.21 53.83
CA GLY A 307 4.70 1.45 52.77
C GLY A 307 4.20 1.74 51.36
N GLU A 308 3.40 2.79 51.16
CA GLU A 308 2.92 3.23 49.84
C GLU A 308 3.96 4.14 49.17
N LYS A 309 4.05 4.08 47.83
CA LYS A 309 4.94 4.92 47.02
C LYS A 309 4.39 6.35 46.91
N THR A 310 5.24 7.34 47.12
CA THR A 310 4.93 8.78 47.08
C THR A 310 6.05 9.51 46.36
N MET A 311 5.71 10.55 45.57
CA MET A 311 6.69 11.31 44.80
C MET A 311 7.04 12.62 45.48
N ALA A 312 8.32 12.89 45.70
CA ALA A 312 8.84 14.10 46.32
C ALA A 312 9.69 14.91 45.33
N ASP A 313 9.20 16.08 44.93
CA ASP A 313 9.92 16.98 44.02
C ASP A 313 10.99 17.77 44.80
N ARG A 314 12.27 17.63 44.41
CA ARG A 314 13.40 18.35 44.99
C ARG A 314 14.12 19.22 43.96
N LEU A 315 14.72 20.31 44.44
CA LEU A 315 15.63 21.17 43.67
C LEU A 315 17.04 21.03 44.24
N VAL A 316 18.01 20.61 43.42
CA VAL A 316 19.38 20.31 43.84
C VAL A 316 20.37 21.12 43.00
N VAL A 317 21.27 21.84 43.67
CA VAL A 317 22.42 22.51 43.05
C VAL A 317 23.67 21.67 43.23
N LEU A 318 24.46 21.60 42.16
CA LEU A 318 25.71 20.88 42.07
C LEU A 318 26.83 21.90 41.86
N VAL A 319 27.70 22.00 42.87
CA VAL A 319 28.85 22.91 42.91
C VAL A 319 30.15 22.13 42.81
N ASP A 320 31.26 22.83 42.57
CA ASP A 320 32.61 22.24 42.52
C ASP A 320 32.70 21.05 41.54
N GLY A 321 32.26 21.28 40.29
CA GLY A 321 32.24 20.29 39.21
C GLY A 321 31.29 19.10 39.43
N GLY A 322 30.29 19.24 40.30
CA GLY A 322 29.38 18.16 40.69
C GLY A 322 29.93 17.25 41.79
N THR A 323 31.08 17.56 42.39
CA THR A 323 31.63 16.81 43.53
C THR A 323 30.92 17.11 44.86
N LYS A 324 30.13 18.18 44.93
CA LYS A 324 29.29 18.53 46.08
C LYS A 324 27.87 18.88 45.64
N SER A 325 26.88 18.31 46.31
CA SER A 325 25.45 18.54 46.07
C SER A 325 24.78 19.23 47.26
N HIS A 326 23.98 20.26 47.01
CA HIS A 326 23.14 20.91 48.02
C HIS A 326 21.66 20.88 47.59
N VAL A 327 20.77 20.42 48.48
CA VAL A 327 19.32 20.48 48.23
C VAL A 327 18.84 21.88 48.60
N MET A 328 18.50 22.70 47.61
CA MET A 328 17.97 24.05 47.85
C MET A 328 16.56 23.99 48.45
N SER A 329 15.70 23.14 47.91
CA SER A 329 14.30 23.07 48.37
C SER A 329 13.66 21.71 48.12
N SER A 330 12.67 21.40 48.94
CA SER A 330 11.87 20.16 48.92
C SER A 330 10.37 20.47 48.73
N THR A 331 10.05 21.61 48.09
CA THR A 331 8.73 22.26 48.24
C THR A 331 7.93 22.30 46.94
N ALA A 332 7.17 21.22 46.75
CA ALA A 332 5.89 21.12 46.03
C ALA A 332 5.81 21.67 44.58
N GLY A 333 5.61 20.74 43.64
CA GLY A 333 5.22 20.99 42.25
C GLY A 333 6.21 20.40 41.26
N LEU A 334 5.70 19.78 40.18
CA LEU A 334 6.51 19.26 39.08
C LEU A 334 7.20 20.44 38.37
N VAL A 335 8.50 20.63 38.62
CA VAL A 335 9.30 21.66 37.96
C VAL A 335 9.57 21.22 36.53
N ASN A 336 8.97 21.92 35.57
CA ASN A 336 9.04 21.61 34.14
C ASN A 336 10.01 22.53 33.38
N THR A 337 10.43 23.65 33.97
CA THR A 337 11.35 24.61 33.35
C THR A 337 12.26 25.26 34.40
N LEU A 338 13.56 25.25 34.13
CA LEU A 338 14.60 25.99 34.84
C LEU A 338 15.32 26.94 33.88
N ARG A 339 15.57 28.19 34.31
CA ARG A 339 16.33 29.20 33.56
C ARG A 339 17.20 30.04 34.49
N TRP A 340 18.51 30.09 34.23
CA TRP A 340 19.46 30.92 34.98
C TRP A 340 19.64 32.30 34.33
N ASN A 341 19.78 33.33 35.16
CA ASN A 341 20.16 34.70 34.81
C ASN A 341 21.50 35.00 35.47
N ALA A 342 22.58 34.99 34.67
CA ALA A 342 23.95 35.14 35.14
C ALA A 342 24.27 36.56 35.65
N GLU A 343 23.63 37.58 35.08
CA GLU A 343 23.85 39.00 35.40
C GLU A 343 23.42 39.35 36.83
N LYS A 344 22.24 38.88 37.26
CA LYS A 344 21.72 39.11 38.62
C LYS A 344 21.89 37.90 39.56
N LYS A 345 22.43 36.79 39.05
CA LYS A 345 22.53 35.49 39.74
C LYS A 345 21.18 34.99 40.27
N LEU A 346 20.18 35.04 39.42
CA LEU A 346 18.81 34.61 39.72
C LEU A 346 18.49 33.31 38.99
N LEU A 347 17.93 32.34 39.72
CA LEU A 347 17.34 31.14 39.12
C LEU A 347 15.83 31.34 39.03
N LEU A 348 15.26 31.15 37.84
CA LEU A 348 13.82 31.01 37.62
C LEU A 348 13.48 29.51 37.58
N SER A 349 12.47 29.10 38.35
CA SER A 349 11.87 27.77 38.25
C SER A 349 10.36 27.87 38.12
N ILE A 350 9.81 27.21 37.09
CA ILE A 350 8.39 27.05 36.85
C ILE A 350 7.97 25.65 37.28
N SER A 351 6.84 25.54 37.97
CA SER A 351 6.16 24.26 38.18
C SER A 351 4.69 24.34 37.82
N THR A 352 4.08 23.21 37.45
CA THR A 352 2.63 23.09 37.28
C THR A 352 2.08 21.80 37.90
N ASP A 353 0.83 21.83 38.33
CA ASP A 353 0.06 20.67 38.78
C ASP A 353 -0.94 20.17 37.71
N GLY A 354 -1.04 20.87 36.58
CA GLY A 354 -1.97 20.59 35.48
C GLY A 354 -3.16 21.55 35.41
N GLU A 355 -3.53 22.21 36.51
CA GLU A 355 -4.55 23.28 36.52
C GLU A 355 -3.91 24.66 36.64
N LYS A 356 -2.87 24.79 37.47
CA LYS A 356 -2.21 26.06 37.84
C LYS A 356 -0.71 26.04 37.61
N GLY A 357 -0.12 27.22 37.61
CA GLY A 357 1.33 27.42 37.57
C GLY A 357 1.84 28.08 38.85
N SER A 358 3.07 27.75 39.23
CA SER A 358 3.83 28.52 40.23
C SER A 358 5.15 29.00 39.64
N ILE A 359 5.45 30.27 39.90
CA ILE A 359 6.64 30.97 39.45
C ILE A 359 7.48 31.23 40.70
N LYS A 360 8.66 30.61 40.81
CA LYS A 360 9.57 30.79 41.97
C LYS A 360 10.91 31.33 41.48
N ILE A 361 11.43 32.36 42.15
CA ILE A 361 12.73 32.98 41.84
C ILE A 361 13.67 32.85 43.04
N TRP A 362 14.88 32.34 42.82
CA TRP A 362 15.87 32.04 43.87
C TRP A 362 17.11 32.92 43.70
N LYS A 363 17.75 33.31 44.81
CA LYS A 363 18.79 34.36 44.85
C LYS A 363 20.14 33.83 45.37
N GLY A 364 20.67 32.83 44.66
CA GLY A 364 21.82 32.03 45.10
C GLY A 364 21.40 30.68 45.71
N TYR A 365 22.38 29.85 46.04
CA TYR A 365 22.19 28.43 46.39
C TYR A 365 22.03 28.14 47.89
N GLU A 366 22.27 29.13 48.76
CA GLU A 366 22.16 29.00 50.23
C GLU A 366 20.74 29.29 50.76
N ASP A 367 19.92 30.00 49.99
CA ASP A 367 18.54 30.35 50.36
C ASP A 367 17.60 29.16 50.18
N SER A 368 17.10 28.61 51.30
CA SER A 368 16.13 27.49 51.28
C SER A 368 14.68 27.90 50.96
N ILE A 369 14.45 29.19 50.74
CA ILE A 369 13.16 29.82 50.46
C ILE A 369 13.35 30.71 49.22
N PRO A 370 12.46 30.66 48.21
CA PRO A 370 12.57 31.53 47.04
C PRO A 370 12.39 33.00 47.44
N ALA A 371 13.21 33.88 46.87
CA ALA A 371 13.16 35.32 47.12
C ALA A 371 11.85 35.95 46.62
N TYR A 372 11.26 35.39 45.56
CA TYR A 372 9.93 35.76 45.07
C TYR A 372 9.13 34.50 44.71
N THR A 373 7.82 34.54 44.91
CA THR A 373 6.88 33.52 44.44
C THR A 373 5.59 34.19 43.97
N ASP A 374 5.10 33.79 42.81
CA ASP A 374 3.80 34.17 42.24
C ASP A 374 3.08 32.93 41.70
N PHE A 375 1.76 33.03 41.50
CA PHE A 375 0.91 31.94 41.02
C PHE A 375 0.02 32.39 39.86
N THR A 376 -0.18 31.49 38.89
CA THR A 376 -1.10 31.71 37.76
C THR A 376 -2.32 30.82 37.88
N ASP A 377 -3.50 31.37 37.59
CA ASP A 377 -4.77 30.62 37.61
C ASP A 377 -4.88 29.53 36.53
N THR A 378 -3.98 29.55 35.54
CA THR A 378 -3.83 28.53 34.50
C THR A 378 -2.42 27.93 34.51
N ALA A 379 -2.25 26.76 33.89
CA ALA A 379 -0.97 26.05 33.78
C ALA A 379 0.05 26.78 32.88
N ILE A 380 1.32 26.72 33.27
CA ILE A 380 2.48 27.29 32.54
C ILE A 380 3.26 26.16 31.87
N PHE A 381 3.63 26.34 30.60
CA PHE A 381 4.40 25.35 29.83
C PHE A 381 5.87 25.72 29.62
N ASP A 382 6.20 27.00 29.45
CA ASP A 382 7.56 27.49 29.22
C ASP A 382 7.73 28.92 29.78
N ALA A 383 8.99 29.31 30.05
CA ALA A 383 9.37 30.64 30.48
C ALA A 383 10.83 30.95 30.12
N LEU A 384 11.15 32.23 29.92
CA LEU A 384 12.47 32.66 29.47
C LEU A 384 12.81 34.08 29.96
N TRP A 385 14.06 34.31 30.37
CA TRP A 385 14.58 35.65 30.67
C TRP A 385 14.71 36.48 29.38
N ILE A 386 14.19 37.70 29.39
CA ILE A 386 14.23 38.65 28.26
C ILE A 386 15.07 39.90 28.56
N SER A 387 15.41 40.12 29.83
CA SER A 387 16.49 41.00 30.27
C SER A 387 17.01 40.50 31.62
N ASP A 388 18.06 41.13 32.13
CA ASP A 388 18.58 40.86 33.46
C ASP A 388 17.60 41.18 34.60
N THR A 389 16.48 41.89 34.35
CA THR A 389 15.40 42.11 35.33
C THR A 389 14.02 41.58 34.89
N ALA A 390 13.83 41.11 33.66
CA ALA A 390 12.51 40.72 33.15
C ALA A 390 12.49 39.34 32.49
N PHE A 391 11.35 38.65 32.59
CA PHE A 391 11.12 37.34 31.97
C PHE A 391 9.70 37.21 31.42
N VAL A 392 9.54 36.37 30.40
CA VAL A 392 8.25 36.03 29.78
C VAL A 392 7.81 34.63 30.23
N VAL A 393 6.50 34.44 30.35
CA VAL A 393 5.82 33.23 30.82
C VAL A 393 4.67 32.91 29.87
N CYS A 394 4.58 31.67 29.39
CA CYS A 394 3.53 31.25 28.46
C CYS A 394 2.83 29.94 28.88
N GLY A 395 1.54 29.80 28.55
CA GLY A 395 0.71 28.66 28.94
C GLY A 395 -0.72 28.72 28.40
N ILE A 396 -1.64 28.04 29.09
CA ILE A 396 -3.07 27.99 28.71
C ILE A 396 -3.69 29.39 28.84
N GLU A 397 -4.11 29.96 27.70
CA GLU A 397 -4.65 31.33 27.55
C GLU A 397 -3.80 32.40 28.27
N LEU A 398 -2.47 32.16 28.32
CA LEU A 398 -1.55 32.88 29.19
C LEU A 398 -0.32 33.36 28.42
N PHE A 399 -0.14 34.68 28.36
CA PHE A 399 1.11 35.29 27.92
C PHE A 399 1.42 36.53 28.78
N LYS A 400 2.40 36.43 29.67
CA LYS A 400 2.75 37.48 30.64
C LYS A 400 4.24 37.81 30.63
N ILE A 401 4.55 39.09 30.81
CA ILE A 401 5.90 39.60 31.05
C ILE A 401 5.97 40.12 32.48
N TYR A 402 6.94 39.62 33.22
CA TYR A 402 7.19 39.95 34.62
C TYR A 402 8.51 40.72 34.76
N GLU A 403 8.57 41.61 35.74
CA GLU A 403 9.74 42.40 36.10
C GLU A 403 10.10 42.20 37.59
N VAL A 404 11.40 42.05 37.86
CA VAL A 404 11.99 41.71 39.16
C VAL A 404 12.65 42.95 39.74
N GLY A 405 11.86 43.75 40.47
CA GLY A 405 12.32 44.92 41.20
C GLY A 405 12.58 44.61 42.68
N GLU A 406 12.17 45.51 43.58
CA GLU A 406 12.09 45.19 45.02
C GLU A 406 11.04 44.10 45.29
N SER A 407 9.99 44.05 44.46
CA SER A 407 8.99 42.98 44.38
C SER A 407 8.89 42.47 42.95
N LEU A 408 8.36 41.25 42.79
CA LEU A 408 7.98 40.70 41.49
C LEU A 408 6.66 41.36 41.04
N THR A 409 6.66 41.98 39.87
CA THR A 409 5.47 42.66 39.32
C THR A 409 5.20 42.19 37.89
N THR A 410 3.93 42.11 37.51
CA THR A 410 3.54 41.83 36.12
C THR A 410 3.63 43.13 35.32
N GLN A 411 4.65 43.26 34.47
CA GLN A 411 4.84 44.44 33.62
C GLN A 411 3.81 44.49 32.48
N ARG A 412 3.49 43.34 31.88
CA ARG A 412 2.43 43.20 30.86
C ARG A 412 1.70 41.87 30.98
N THR A 413 0.38 41.89 30.77
CA THR A 413 -0.41 40.71 30.41
C THR A 413 -0.96 40.97 29.02
N LEU A 414 -0.76 40.03 28.09
CA LEU A 414 -1.36 40.09 26.76
C LEU A 414 -2.58 39.19 26.74
N ASP A 415 -3.72 39.70 26.30
CA ASP A 415 -4.98 38.97 26.23
C ASP A 415 -4.98 38.08 24.98
N THR A 416 -4.97 36.75 25.17
CA THR A 416 -4.88 35.78 24.06
C THR A 416 -5.71 34.53 24.35
N GLN A 417 -6.65 34.19 23.46
CA GLN A 417 -7.40 32.92 23.48
C GLN A 417 -6.57 31.73 22.96
N VAL A 418 -5.29 31.95 22.64
CA VAL A 418 -4.33 30.94 22.21
C VAL A 418 -3.61 30.38 23.43
N THR A 419 -3.48 29.06 23.50
CA THR A 419 -2.61 28.35 24.44
C THR A 419 -1.19 28.30 23.88
N TRP A 420 -0.22 28.85 24.59
CA TRP A 420 1.16 29.02 24.14
C TRP A 420 2.09 27.98 24.78
N GLU A 421 2.77 27.19 23.96
CA GLU A 421 3.46 25.95 24.38
C GLU A 421 4.97 26.12 24.55
N THR A 422 5.61 27.01 23.79
CA THR A 422 7.02 27.39 23.96
C THR A 422 7.30 28.82 23.49
N VAL A 423 8.33 29.44 24.07
CA VAL A 423 8.71 30.83 23.82
C VAL A 423 10.24 30.99 23.72
N LYS A 424 10.71 31.71 22.70
CA LYS A 424 12.13 32.12 22.56
C LYS A 424 12.24 33.64 22.43
N PHE A 425 13.44 34.14 22.69
CA PHE A 425 13.79 35.56 22.65
C PHE A 425 15.16 35.72 22.01
N ASP A 426 15.29 36.67 21.07
CA ASP A 426 16.58 37.11 20.53
C ASP A 426 17.01 38.41 21.19
N ALA A 427 18.02 38.33 22.07
CA ALA A 427 18.59 39.48 22.76
C ALA A 427 19.26 40.51 21.81
N SER A 428 19.56 40.15 20.55
CA SER A 428 20.18 41.06 19.58
C SER A 428 19.19 41.95 18.83
N SER A 429 17.92 41.52 18.71
CA SER A 429 16.83 42.31 18.12
C SER A 429 15.79 42.79 19.13
N GLY A 430 15.68 42.13 20.29
CA GLY A 430 14.65 42.39 21.29
C GLY A 430 13.29 41.74 20.97
N ILE A 431 13.24 40.84 19.97
CA ILE A 431 12.00 40.18 19.52
C ILE A 431 11.74 38.92 20.36
N ILE A 432 10.50 38.73 20.81
CA ILE A 432 10.00 37.49 21.40
C ILE A 432 9.15 36.76 20.36
N ALA A 433 9.34 35.44 20.22
CA ALA A 433 8.51 34.58 19.38
C ALA A 433 7.98 33.38 20.17
N ALA A 434 6.75 32.94 19.86
CA ALA A 434 6.08 31.84 20.54
C ALA A 434 5.25 30.98 19.59
N LEU A 435 5.08 29.70 19.90
CA LEU A 435 4.19 28.78 19.20
C LEU A 435 3.03 28.37 20.11
N GLY A 436 1.84 28.21 19.54
CA GLY A 436 0.64 27.87 20.29
C GLY A 436 -0.51 27.31 19.46
N MET A 437 -1.64 27.07 20.10
CA MET A 437 -2.86 26.53 19.50
C MET A 437 -4.16 27.12 20.05
N GLU A 438 -5.22 27.05 19.25
CA GLU A 438 -6.60 27.33 19.62
C GLU A 438 -7.48 26.22 18.98
N GLY A 439 -8.00 25.32 19.81
CA GLY A 439 -8.71 24.13 19.33
C GLY A 439 -7.82 23.25 18.43
N MET A 440 -8.10 23.21 17.13
CA MET A 440 -7.28 22.49 16.14
C MET A 440 -6.25 23.37 15.42
N THR A 441 -6.47 24.68 15.40
CA THR A 441 -5.61 25.65 14.69
C THR A 441 -4.33 25.91 15.47
N SER A 442 -3.18 25.96 14.79
CA SER A 442 -1.91 26.39 15.40
C SER A 442 -1.51 27.78 14.92
N TYR A 443 -0.78 28.51 15.77
CA TYR A 443 -0.40 29.90 15.55
C TYR A 443 1.08 30.13 15.84
N LEU A 444 1.66 31.05 15.09
CA LEU A 444 2.93 31.72 15.42
C LEU A 444 2.60 33.09 16.01
N GLY A 445 3.16 33.37 17.18
CA GLY A 445 3.12 34.67 17.84
C GLY A 445 4.47 35.38 17.73
N VAL A 446 4.47 36.67 17.41
CA VAL A 446 5.68 37.52 17.38
C VAL A 446 5.39 38.84 18.09
N LEU A 447 6.19 39.18 19.10
CA LEU A 447 6.16 40.48 19.77
C LEU A 447 7.46 41.22 19.41
N HIS A 448 7.33 42.20 18.50
CA HIS A 448 8.43 43.05 18.06
C HIS A 448 8.60 44.22 19.05
N PRO A 449 9.82 44.65 19.43
CA PRO A 449 10.01 45.65 20.51
C PRO A 449 9.38 47.02 20.22
N ASN A 450 9.21 47.37 18.94
CA ASN A 450 8.53 48.60 18.51
C ASN A 450 6.98 48.51 18.54
N ASP A 451 6.40 47.31 18.66
CA ASP A 451 4.95 47.13 18.82
C ASP A 451 4.66 46.76 20.28
N SER A 452 4.26 47.76 21.05
CA SER A 452 4.14 47.64 22.50
C SER A 452 2.78 47.11 22.98
N ILE A 453 1.81 46.87 22.09
CA ILE A 453 0.40 46.72 22.47
C ILE A 453 -0.05 45.25 22.47
N ASN A 454 0.15 44.52 21.37
CA ASN A 454 -0.37 43.15 21.20
C ASN A 454 0.74 42.18 20.77
N LEU A 455 0.61 40.92 21.15
CA LEU A 455 1.31 39.82 20.47
C LEU A 455 0.71 39.71 19.07
N GLN A 456 1.50 39.94 18.02
CA GLN A 456 1.03 39.73 16.66
C GLN A 456 0.89 38.23 16.43
N THR A 457 -0.22 37.77 15.86
CA THR A 457 -0.47 36.34 15.62
C THR A 457 -0.85 36.07 14.16
N GLN A 458 -0.38 34.93 13.64
CA GLN A 458 -0.85 34.38 12.37
C GLN A 458 -1.05 32.87 12.52
N VAL A 459 -2.06 32.33 11.84
CA VAL A 459 -2.24 30.89 11.66
C VAL A 459 -0.97 30.29 11.04
N TYR A 460 -0.35 29.35 11.74
CA TYR A 460 0.87 28.70 11.30
C TYR A 460 0.56 27.71 10.15
N PRO A 461 1.30 27.75 9.02
CA PRO A 461 0.85 27.15 7.76
C PRO A 461 1.15 25.65 7.57
N ASP A 462 1.87 25.00 8.48
CA ASP A 462 2.04 23.53 8.49
C ASP A 462 1.34 22.93 9.71
N PRO A 463 0.75 21.73 9.62
CA PRO A 463 0.08 21.13 10.78
C PRO A 463 1.10 20.68 11.83
N TYR A 464 0.76 20.95 13.09
CA TYR A 464 1.49 20.58 14.31
C TYR A 464 2.95 21.10 14.36
N PRO A 465 3.15 22.42 14.53
CA PRO A 465 4.46 22.95 14.91
C PRO A 465 4.93 22.37 16.25
N THR A 466 6.24 22.20 16.43
CA THR A 466 6.83 21.44 17.55
C THR A 466 7.87 22.21 18.37
N ASP A 467 8.67 23.06 17.73
CA ASP A 467 9.73 23.84 18.37
C ASP A 467 10.09 25.06 17.50
N LEU A 468 10.75 26.06 18.09
CA LEU A 468 11.20 27.27 17.39
C LEU A 468 12.54 27.74 17.94
N ASP A 469 13.41 28.35 17.13
CA ASP A 469 14.71 28.85 17.58
C ASP A 469 15.23 30.03 16.76
N PHE A 470 15.95 30.96 17.38
CA PHE A 470 16.48 32.16 16.74
C PHE A 470 17.93 31.99 16.29
N ARG A 471 18.26 32.51 15.10
CA ARG A 471 19.63 32.51 14.59
C ARG A 471 20.51 33.47 15.40
N THR A 472 21.48 32.90 16.13
CA THR A 472 22.51 33.68 16.84
C THR A 472 23.34 34.53 15.87
N ARG A 473 23.83 35.67 16.35
CA ARG A 473 24.64 36.61 15.57
C ARG A 473 25.98 36.86 16.24
N SER A 474 27.04 36.26 15.71
CA SER A 474 28.41 36.68 16.03
C SER A 474 28.67 38.10 15.52
N ALA A 475 29.29 38.94 16.34
CA ALA A 475 29.61 40.34 16.02
C ALA A 475 30.55 40.51 14.79
N THR A 476 31.16 39.42 14.31
CA THR A 476 32.03 39.40 13.12
C THR A 476 31.28 39.42 11.79
N ASN A 477 30.02 39.00 11.73
CA ASN A 477 29.28 38.81 10.48
C ASN A 477 28.55 40.09 10.02
N THR A 478 29.26 41.23 9.98
CA THR A 478 28.72 42.47 9.39
C THR A 478 28.90 42.44 7.88
N LEU A 479 27.79 42.29 7.13
CA LEU A 479 27.80 42.37 5.67
C LEU A 479 28.30 43.73 5.19
N ALA A 480 29.34 43.71 4.34
CA ALA A 480 29.99 44.90 3.84
C ALA A 480 29.23 45.56 2.67
N ASN A 481 28.02 46.07 2.93
CA ASN A 481 27.39 47.15 2.16
C ASN A 481 26.25 47.78 3.00
N GLY A 482 26.14 49.11 3.00
CA GLY A 482 25.14 49.82 3.78
C GLY A 482 23.73 49.77 3.18
N THR A 483 22.73 50.13 4.00
CA THR A 483 21.29 50.28 3.66
C THR A 483 20.41 49.03 3.56
N SER A 484 20.52 48.13 4.54
CA SER A 484 19.37 47.38 5.04
C SER A 484 19.49 47.13 6.55
N VAL A 485 18.37 46.91 7.23
CA VAL A 485 18.37 46.32 8.58
C VAL A 485 18.60 44.82 8.39
N PRO A 486 19.56 44.18 9.09
CA PRO A 486 19.83 42.75 8.88
C PRO A 486 18.63 41.89 9.30
N SER A 487 18.22 40.98 8.42
CA SER A 487 17.11 40.01 8.61
C SER A 487 17.29 39.17 9.86
N VAL A 488 16.32 39.15 10.77
CA VAL A 488 16.37 38.36 12.02
C VAL A 488 15.75 37.01 11.70
N LEU A 489 16.60 35.99 11.52
CA LEU A 489 16.10 34.68 11.10
C LEU A 489 15.59 33.87 12.31
N LEU A 490 14.30 33.54 12.26
CA LEU A 490 13.63 32.62 13.15
C LEU A 490 13.41 31.29 12.42
N ALA A 491 13.76 30.16 13.03
CA ALA A 491 13.42 28.84 12.53
C ALA A 491 12.27 28.22 13.35
N THR A 492 11.42 27.42 12.70
CA THR A 492 10.36 26.63 13.35
C THR A 492 10.34 25.22 12.77
N SER A 493 10.10 24.19 13.58
CA SER A 493 9.86 22.81 13.12
C SER A 493 8.38 22.43 13.22
N ALA A 494 7.98 21.42 12.43
CA ALA A 494 6.67 20.79 12.52
C ALA A 494 6.77 19.27 12.41
N ASN A 495 5.83 18.58 13.08
CA ASN A 495 5.68 17.13 13.07
C ASN A 495 5.44 16.57 11.65
N SER A 496 4.92 17.41 10.75
CA SER A 496 4.70 17.13 9.33
C SER A 496 5.97 17.18 8.46
N GLY A 497 7.12 16.80 8.99
CA GLY A 497 8.35 16.59 8.21
C GLY A 497 8.99 17.86 7.64
N SER A 498 8.92 19.01 8.34
CA SER A 498 9.52 20.22 7.81
C SER A 498 9.98 21.26 8.83
N ALA A 499 11.00 22.02 8.44
CA ALA A 499 11.45 23.24 9.09
C ALA A 499 11.16 24.46 8.20
N ARG A 500 10.78 25.60 8.79
CA ARG A 500 10.62 26.89 8.09
C ARG A 500 11.55 27.94 8.66
N ILE A 501 12.06 28.80 7.78
CA ILE A 501 12.79 30.01 8.14
C ILE A 501 11.89 31.21 7.89
N TRP A 502 11.87 32.15 8.82
CA TRP A 502 11.08 33.38 8.81
C TRP A 502 12.00 34.58 9.04
N ASP A 503 11.68 35.74 8.46
CA ASP A 503 12.27 37.00 8.90
C ASP A 503 11.39 37.62 9.98
N ALA A 504 11.89 37.75 11.20
CA ALA A 504 11.16 38.33 12.31
C ALA A 504 11.07 39.87 12.24
N ASN A 505 11.83 40.53 11.37
CA ASN A 505 11.68 41.97 11.09
C ASN A 505 10.42 42.26 10.23
N GLU A 506 10.09 41.34 9.31
CA GLU A 506 8.86 41.37 8.52
C GLU A 506 7.98 40.18 8.97
N PRO A 507 7.33 40.28 10.16
CA PRO A 507 6.71 39.14 10.82
C PRO A 507 5.78 38.36 9.89
N PHE A 508 5.87 37.03 9.99
CA PHE A 508 5.19 36.04 9.15
C PHE A 508 5.64 35.93 7.68
N LYS A 509 6.71 36.62 7.28
CA LYS A 509 7.38 36.40 5.98
C LYS A 509 8.24 35.14 6.03
N SER A 510 7.68 34.03 5.53
CA SER A 510 8.44 32.78 5.33
C SER A 510 9.48 32.97 4.23
N VAL A 511 10.76 32.83 4.59
CA VAL A 511 11.94 33.06 3.71
C VAL A 511 12.34 31.76 2.99
N LYS A 512 12.30 30.62 3.70
CA LYS A 512 12.57 29.28 3.16
C LYS A 512 11.69 28.24 3.86
N LYS A 513 11.39 27.13 3.17
CA LYS A 513 10.91 25.88 3.76
C LYS A 513 11.92 24.78 3.42
N LEU A 514 12.44 24.12 4.45
CA LEU A 514 13.44 23.05 4.38
C LEU A 514 12.73 21.73 4.73
N PRO A 515 12.60 20.76 3.80
CA PRO A 515 12.03 19.45 4.09
C PRO A 515 13.00 18.63 4.94
N THR A 516 12.50 17.92 5.95
CA THR A 516 13.34 16.97 6.71
C THR A 516 13.69 15.76 5.86
N THR A 517 14.71 15.01 6.27
CA THR A 517 15.07 13.75 5.62
C THR A 517 13.89 12.77 5.64
N ASP A 518 13.54 12.21 4.48
CA ASP A 518 12.48 11.21 4.30
C ASP A 518 11.10 11.65 4.88
N ASP A 519 10.84 12.97 4.94
CA ASP A 519 9.68 13.61 5.62
C ASP A 519 9.53 13.23 7.12
N ALA A 520 10.62 12.80 7.76
CA ALA A 520 10.63 12.36 9.16
C ALA A 520 10.27 13.47 10.14
N GLN A 521 9.58 13.10 11.23
CA GLN A 521 9.09 14.01 12.25
C GLN A 521 10.23 14.80 12.89
N ALA A 522 10.11 16.14 12.96
CA ALA A 522 11.02 16.99 13.72
C ALA A 522 10.34 17.45 15.01
N PHE A 523 10.89 17.06 16.16
CA PHE A 523 10.42 17.44 17.50
C PHE A 523 11.25 18.57 18.12
N LYS A 524 12.51 18.73 17.68
CA LYS A 524 13.42 19.79 18.14
C LYS A 524 14.15 20.46 16.99
N ILE A 525 14.44 21.75 17.16
CA ILE A 525 15.16 22.57 16.20
C ILE A 525 16.14 23.50 16.92
N GLY A 526 17.33 23.74 16.34
CA GLY A 526 18.31 24.62 16.95
C GLY A 526 19.40 25.10 15.99
N PHE A 527 19.71 26.38 16.03
CA PHE A 527 20.87 26.95 15.32
C PHE A 527 22.18 26.63 16.05
N SER A 528 23.27 26.49 15.30
CA SER A 528 24.61 26.44 15.88
C SER A 528 24.98 27.80 16.50
N PRO A 529 25.78 27.85 17.59
CA PRO A 529 26.18 29.11 18.24
C PRO A 529 26.82 30.16 17.31
N ASP A 530 27.53 29.75 16.27
CA ASP A 530 28.09 30.63 15.23
C ASP A 530 27.05 31.20 14.23
N GLY A 531 25.83 30.65 14.24
CA GLY A 531 24.73 31.01 13.36
C GLY A 531 24.88 30.51 11.92
N LEU A 532 25.75 29.54 11.61
CA LEU A 532 25.94 29.04 10.24
C LEU A 532 25.08 27.82 9.91
N LEU A 533 24.90 26.92 10.87
CA LEU A 533 24.17 25.66 10.72
C LEU A 533 22.83 25.69 11.45
N LEU A 534 21.89 24.89 10.95
CA LEU A 534 20.60 24.62 11.57
C LEU A 534 20.43 23.10 11.66
N ALA A 535 20.11 22.58 12.84
CA ALA A 535 19.72 21.18 13.04
C ALA A 535 18.22 21.08 13.31
N ALA A 536 17.57 20.06 12.75
CA ALA A 536 16.26 19.59 13.18
C ALA A 536 16.30 18.08 13.40
N ALA A 537 15.64 17.61 14.46
CA ALA A 537 15.76 16.24 14.95
C ALA A 537 14.43 15.70 15.51
N GLY A 538 14.26 14.39 15.39
CA GLY A 538 13.17 13.63 16.01
C GLY A 538 13.45 12.12 15.96
N PRO A 539 12.46 11.27 16.26
CA PRO A 539 12.68 9.85 16.55
C PRO A 539 13.35 9.06 15.41
N ASP A 540 13.00 9.35 14.15
CA ASP A 540 13.47 8.57 12.99
C ASP A 540 14.69 9.17 12.29
N ALA A 541 14.99 10.47 12.47
CA ALA A 541 16.07 11.14 11.76
C ALA A 541 16.57 12.45 12.41
N VAL A 542 17.80 12.82 12.06
CA VAL A 542 18.41 14.13 12.29
C VAL A 542 18.87 14.69 10.94
N THR A 543 18.54 15.95 10.67
CA THR A 543 18.90 16.65 9.42
C THR A 543 19.54 17.99 9.75
N VAL A 544 20.64 18.34 9.08
CA VAL A 544 21.38 19.60 9.29
C VAL A 544 21.55 20.34 7.97
N TRP A 545 21.37 21.66 7.94
CA TRP A 545 21.52 22.53 6.76
C TRP A 545 22.49 23.69 7.01
N ASP A 546 23.11 24.18 5.94
CA ASP A 546 23.82 25.47 5.88
C ASP A 546 22.84 26.51 5.29
N VAL A 547 22.16 27.25 6.18
CA VAL A 547 20.95 28.02 5.83
C VAL A 547 21.22 29.12 4.80
N GLU A 548 22.46 29.62 4.75
CA GLU A 548 22.87 30.64 3.77
C GLU A 548 23.27 30.03 2.42
N LYS A 549 24.01 28.90 2.41
CA LYS A 549 24.61 28.37 1.17
C LYS A 549 23.77 27.29 0.48
N ARG A 550 22.96 26.49 1.19
CA ARG A 550 22.37 25.26 0.65
C ARG A 550 20.96 24.98 1.19
N ASP A 551 20.01 24.78 0.28
CA ASP A 551 18.65 24.30 0.62
C ASP A 551 18.58 22.76 0.76
N VAL A 552 19.67 22.08 0.39
CA VAL A 552 19.89 20.63 0.57
C VAL A 552 20.66 20.41 1.90
N PRO A 553 20.34 19.38 2.70
CA PRO A 553 21.09 19.07 3.91
C PRO A 553 22.59 18.91 3.68
N VAL A 554 23.40 19.34 4.65
CA VAL A 554 24.85 19.12 4.71
C VAL A 554 25.22 17.85 5.48
N ALA A 555 24.36 17.39 6.40
CA ALA A 555 24.49 16.10 7.08
C ALA A 555 23.11 15.51 7.42
N ILE A 556 23.04 14.18 7.45
CA ILE A 556 21.83 13.38 7.62
C ILE A 556 22.17 12.14 8.44
N TRP A 557 21.36 11.82 9.44
CA TRP A 557 21.36 10.55 10.16
C TRP A 557 19.94 10.00 10.27
N ARG A 558 19.75 8.67 10.20
CA ARG A 558 18.45 8.02 10.32
C ARG A 558 18.49 6.82 11.26
N ALA A 559 17.45 6.61 12.05
CA ALA A 559 17.28 5.44 12.92
C ALA A 559 17.48 4.12 12.16
N LYS A 560 16.85 3.99 10.98
CA LYS A 560 16.88 2.78 10.13
C LYS A 560 18.27 2.41 9.59
N ASP A 561 19.21 3.36 9.60
CA ASP A 561 20.57 3.15 9.12
C ASP A 561 21.48 2.60 10.26
N TRP A 562 20.95 2.48 11.49
CA TRP A 562 21.62 1.93 12.68
C TRP A 562 20.89 0.71 13.26
N PRO A 563 21.59 -0.15 14.04
CA PRO A 563 20.96 -1.20 14.82
C PRO A 563 20.02 -0.65 15.93
N GLY A 564 18.93 -1.38 16.21
CA GLY A 564 18.00 -1.02 17.29
C GLY A 564 18.60 -1.06 18.70
N ASP A 565 19.72 -1.76 18.92
CA ASP A 565 20.50 -1.68 20.15
C ASP A 565 21.41 -0.42 20.23
N LYS A 566 21.27 0.51 19.29
CA LYS A 566 21.95 1.82 19.26
C LYS A 566 21.00 3.01 19.07
N TRP A 567 20.01 2.87 18.19
CA TRP A 567 18.97 3.88 17.96
C TRP A 567 17.63 3.15 17.90
N ASP A 568 16.85 3.25 18.97
CA ASP A 568 15.52 2.65 19.07
C ASP A 568 14.46 3.76 19.07
N PRO A 569 13.72 3.97 17.95
CA PRO A 569 12.65 4.97 17.88
C PRO A 569 11.39 4.54 18.67
N SER A 570 11.37 3.36 19.29
CA SER A 570 10.24 2.87 20.12
C SER A 570 10.40 3.11 21.63
N VAL A 571 11.46 3.80 22.06
CA VAL A 571 11.65 4.17 23.47
C VAL A 571 11.01 5.52 23.79
N ASP A 572 9.89 5.48 24.53
CA ASP A 572 9.22 6.68 25.04
C ASP A 572 10.14 7.51 25.97
N GLY A 573 10.31 8.80 25.65
CA GLY A 573 11.13 9.74 26.44
C GLY A 573 11.08 11.17 25.91
N GLU A 574 11.61 12.14 26.67
CA GLU A 574 11.76 13.51 26.17
C GLU A 574 12.88 13.59 25.12
N PHE A 575 12.60 14.22 23.98
CA PHE A 575 13.59 14.43 22.93
C PHE A 575 14.34 15.75 23.16
N SER A 576 15.68 15.69 23.15
CA SER A 576 16.55 16.87 23.28
C SER A 576 17.59 16.94 22.16
N LEU A 577 17.99 18.16 21.83
CA LEU A 577 18.91 18.54 20.76
C LEU A 577 19.77 19.70 21.28
N GLY A 578 21.10 19.63 21.11
CA GLY A 578 21.98 20.68 21.61
C GLY A 578 23.31 20.77 20.87
N TRP A 579 23.73 21.98 20.53
CA TRP A 579 25.05 22.26 19.97
C TRP A 579 26.07 22.55 21.08
N ASP A 580 27.31 22.10 20.87
CA ASP A 580 28.48 22.46 21.70
C ASP A 580 28.87 23.93 21.46
N PRO A 581 29.40 24.68 22.46
CA PRO A 581 29.55 26.14 22.36
C PRO A 581 30.46 26.67 21.24
N ASP A 582 31.28 25.82 20.60
CA ASP A 582 32.11 26.19 19.45
C ASP A 582 31.52 25.80 18.08
N SER A 583 30.27 25.32 18.06
CA SER A 583 29.53 24.85 16.87
C SER A 583 30.09 23.59 16.18
N SER A 584 31.14 22.96 16.70
CA SER A 584 31.77 21.79 16.05
C SER A 584 31.09 20.44 16.34
N ARG A 585 30.19 20.39 17.33
CA ARG A 585 29.55 19.15 17.79
C ARG A 585 28.05 19.38 18.06
N LEU A 586 27.26 18.35 17.76
CA LEU A 586 25.84 18.26 18.04
C LEU A 586 25.61 17.08 19.01
N SER A 587 24.60 17.16 19.86
CA SER A 587 24.13 16.06 20.70
C SER A 587 22.63 15.84 20.62
N ILE A 588 22.20 14.59 20.79
CA ILE A 588 20.79 14.15 20.81
C ILE A 588 20.53 13.12 21.91
N ALA A 589 19.29 13.05 22.40
CA ALA A 589 18.83 11.97 23.27
C ALA A 589 18.15 10.86 22.46
N LEU A 590 18.68 9.63 22.50
CA LEU A 590 18.10 8.44 21.85
C LEU A 590 17.60 7.43 22.89
N GLY A 591 16.66 7.87 23.74
CA GLY A 591 16.05 7.05 24.80
C GLY A 591 17.07 6.60 25.85
N ASN A 592 17.72 5.45 25.65
CA ASN A 592 18.72 4.94 26.60
C ASN A 592 20.17 5.37 26.30
N GLN A 593 20.44 6.13 25.22
CA GLN A 593 21.81 6.32 24.70
C GLN A 593 22.16 7.75 24.25
N ILE A 594 23.47 8.04 24.29
CA ILE A 594 24.17 9.29 23.87
C ILE A 594 25.47 8.88 23.11
N GLU A 595 26.54 9.70 23.05
CA GLU A 595 27.51 9.81 21.94
C GLU A 595 28.98 10.14 22.42
N ARG A 596 30.18 9.74 21.91
CA ARG A 596 30.74 9.14 20.65
C ARG A 596 31.90 8.10 20.86
N ASP A 597 32.23 7.26 19.84
CA ASP A 597 33.46 6.41 19.80
C ASP A 597 34.00 6.14 18.35
N VAL A 598 35.32 5.92 18.18
CA VAL A 598 36.09 5.96 16.90
C VAL A 598 37.34 5.05 16.91
N CYS A 599 37.68 4.35 15.81
CA CYS A 599 39.07 3.88 15.55
C CYS A 599 39.46 3.51 14.08
N THR A 600 39.85 4.56 13.33
CA THR A 600 41.02 4.70 12.41
C THR A 600 41.69 3.54 11.62
N GLY A 601 42.06 3.87 10.37
CA GLY A 601 43.15 3.30 9.55
C GLY A 601 42.97 3.73 8.09
N ILE A 602 43.90 4.42 7.38
CA ILE A 602 45.37 4.30 7.31
C ILE A 602 46.06 5.68 7.44
N SER A 603 47.34 5.70 7.85
CA SER A 603 48.14 6.90 8.12
C SER A 603 49.06 7.38 6.97
N SER A 604 49.69 8.53 7.17
CA SER A 604 50.59 9.23 6.23
C SER A 604 52.08 9.08 6.58
N THR A 605 52.95 9.50 5.66
CA THR A 605 54.33 9.99 5.93
C THR A 605 54.57 11.25 5.08
N GLN A 606 54.80 12.43 5.66
CA GLN A 606 56.09 12.97 6.19
C GLN A 606 57.15 13.26 5.09
N THR A 607 57.91 14.37 5.08
CA THR A 607 58.09 15.48 6.05
C THR A 607 58.71 16.77 5.45
N ARG A 608 58.74 17.86 6.25
CA ARG A 608 59.64 19.05 6.24
C ARG A 608 59.24 20.34 5.48
N ILE A 609 59.89 21.42 5.92
CA ILE A 609 59.58 22.89 5.95
C ILE A 609 60.96 23.62 5.80
N PRO A 610 61.12 24.94 5.48
CA PRO A 610 60.22 26.01 4.97
C PRO A 610 60.72 26.70 3.65
N GLN A 611 59.98 27.67 3.08
CA GLN A 611 60.40 29.10 2.99
C GLN A 611 59.37 30.07 2.33
N LYS A 612 59.70 31.37 2.34
CA LYS A 612 58.81 32.54 2.26
C LYS A 612 58.51 33.09 0.85
N HIS A 613 57.39 33.83 0.79
CA HIS A 613 57.18 35.13 0.09
C HIS A 613 56.82 35.20 -1.41
N PHE A 614 56.10 36.29 -1.71
CA PHE A 614 55.60 36.82 -2.99
C PHE A 614 54.58 35.95 -3.76
N GLY A 615 53.57 36.50 -4.45
CA GLY A 615 53.10 37.90 -4.45
C GLY A 615 53.14 38.60 -5.81
N LEU A 616 51.97 38.65 -6.46
CA LEU A 616 51.51 39.61 -7.48
C LEU A 616 52.11 39.60 -8.92
N LEU A 617 51.16 39.53 -9.87
CA LEU A 617 51.02 40.35 -11.09
C LEU A 617 51.84 40.08 -12.40
N MET A 618 51.05 39.96 -13.49
CA MET A 618 51.27 40.49 -14.87
C MET A 618 52.25 39.87 -15.90
N HIS A 619 51.63 39.45 -17.02
CA HIS A 619 51.99 39.72 -18.44
C HIS A 619 53.04 38.88 -19.25
N LYS A 620 52.56 38.47 -20.45
CA LYS A 620 53.18 38.60 -21.81
C LYS A 620 54.09 37.50 -22.44
N THR A 621 53.42 36.69 -23.29
CA THR A 621 53.69 36.40 -24.74
C THR A 621 54.87 35.54 -25.26
N LEU A 622 54.60 34.87 -26.41
CA LEU A 622 55.51 34.26 -27.41
C LEU A 622 56.31 32.98 -26.99
N VAL A 623 56.78 32.07 -27.89
CA VAL A 623 56.26 31.49 -29.17
C VAL A 623 57.17 30.34 -29.67
N CYS A 624 56.63 29.34 -30.40
CA CYS A 624 57.36 28.30 -31.18
C CYS A 624 58.23 27.27 -30.38
N ARG A 625 58.71 26.12 -30.93
CA ARG A 625 58.72 25.59 -32.33
C ARG A 625 58.70 24.03 -32.38
N MET A 626 58.50 23.47 -33.58
CA MET A 626 58.35 22.01 -33.88
C MET A 626 59.66 21.23 -34.13
N HIS A 627 59.71 19.91 -33.80
CA HIS A 627 59.97 18.73 -34.69
C HIS A 627 59.85 17.39 -33.90
N ARG A 628 59.50 16.15 -34.38
CA ARG A 628 59.12 15.52 -35.68
C ARG A 628 60.21 14.68 -36.40
N ALA A 629 59.87 13.44 -36.85
CA ALA A 629 60.65 12.37 -37.57
C ALA A 629 61.03 11.13 -36.69
N LEU A 630 61.12 9.85 -37.13
CA LEU A 630 60.86 9.14 -38.42
C LEU A 630 60.64 7.58 -38.25
N ARG A 631 59.58 7.05 -38.90
CA ARG A 631 59.37 5.77 -39.71
C ARG A 631 60.10 4.41 -39.51
N GLY A 632 59.31 3.32 -39.73
CA GLY A 632 59.68 2.00 -40.34
C GLY A 632 58.83 0.83 -39.78
N ARG A 633 57.91 0.13 -40.48
CA ARG A 633 57.95 -0.85 -41.62
C ARG A 633 58.76 -2.14 -41.33
N GLY A 634 58.26 -3.37 -41.58
CA GLY A 634 56.99 -3.81 -42.23
C GLY A 634 56.66 -5.32 -42.15
N PHE A 635 55.78 -5.81 -43.05
CA PHE A 635 55.09 -7.13 -43.06
C PHE A 635 55.90 -8.34 -43.58
N VAL A 636 55.44 -9.57 -43.29
CA VAL A 636 55.15 -10.66 -44.28
C VAL A 636 54.30 -11.81 -43.66
N ARG A 637 53.60 -12.62 -44.50
CA ARG A 637 52.77 -13.81 -44.15
C ARG A 637 53.41 -15.12 -44.65
N ILE A 638 53.02 -16.27 -44.09
CA ILE A 638 52.53 -17.50 -44.80
C ILE A 638 52.03 -18.55 -43.76
N ALA A 639 51.36 -19.63 -44.18
CA ALA A 639 50.47 -20.48 -43.36
C ALA A 639 50.87 -21.98 -43.26
N GLY A 640 50.26 -22.71 -42.32
CA GLY A 640 50.32 -24.19 -42.23
C GLY A 640 49.64 -24.75 -40.95
N ALA A 641 48.91 -25.87 -41.08
CA ALA A 641 48.26 -26.59 -39.96
C ALA A 641 49.25 -27.52 -39.22
N GLY A 642 48.97 -28.07 -38.02
CA GLY A 642 47.82 -27.91 -37.12
C GLY A 642 47.83 -28.96 -35.97
N CYS A 643 46.93 -28.80 -34.98
CA CYS A 643 46.66 -29.69 -33.84
C CYS A 643 47.79 -29.99 -32.83
N ILE A 644 47.61 -29.52 -31.58
CA ILE A 644 47.49 -30.35 -30.35
C ILE A 644 46.98 -29.43 -29.20
N SER A 645 46.55 -30.03 -28.08
CA SER A 645 45.67 -29.45 -27.07
C SER A 645 46.32 -28.61 -25.95
N SER A 646 45.44 -27.88 -25.24
CA SER A 646 45.47 -27.46 -23.83
C SER A 646 46.12 -26.11 -23.42
N SER A 647 45.28 -25.30 -22.76
CA SER A 647 45.54 -24.36 -21.65
C SER A 647 46.71 -23.37 -21.72
N TYR A 648 46.39 -22.07 -21.73
CA TYR A 648 47.08 -21.09 -20.88
C TYR A 648 46.14 -19.96 -20.39
N MET A 649 46.63 -19.25 -19.37
CA MET A 649 45.91 -18.42 -18.40
C MET A 649 45.20 -17.16 -18.91
N SER A 650 44.11 -16.85 -18.20
CA SER A 650 43.73 -15.53 -17.67
C SER A 650 44.82 -14.45 -17.68
N ALA A 651 44.46 -13.24 -18.12
CA ALA A 651 45.19 -12.00 -17.83
C ALA A 651 44.23 -10.79 -17.75
N ILE A 652 44.14 -10.16 -16.58
CA ILE A 652 43.47 -8.87 -16.38
C ILE A 652 44.54 -7.78 -16.56
N PRO A 653 44.36 -6.78 -17.44
CA PRO A 653 45.28 -5.64 -17.54
C PRO A 653 44.98 -4.58 -16.47
N ASN A 654 46.03 -3.84 -16.07
CA ASN A 654 46.00 -2.59 -15.28
C ASN A 654 45.75 -2.70 -13.76
N LEU A 655 46.75 -3.24 -13.04
CA LEU A 655 47.18 -2.67 -11.74
C LEU A 655 48.66 -2.26 -11.84
N PRO A 656 49.11 -1.16 -11.20
CA PRO A 656 50.52 -0.77 -11.20
C PRO A 656 51.40 -1.81 -10.48
N ALA A 657 52.55 -2.16 -11.07
CA ALA A 657 53.48 -3.11 -10.48
C ALA A 657 54.29 -2.45 -9.34
N GLY A 658 53.89 -2.67 -8.08
CA GLY A 658 54.53 -2.01 -6.94
C GLY A 658 54.08 -2.40 -5.53
N THR A 659 53.71 -3.66 -5.26
CA THR A 659 53.30 -4.10 -3.92
C THR A 659 54.20 -5.23 -3.39
N PRO A 660 54.86 -5.07 -2.22
CA PRO A 660 55.70 -6.13 -1.64
C PRO A 660 54.84 -7.25 -1.04
N GLY A 661 55.18 -8.51 -1.34
CA GLY A 661 54.45 -9.67 -0.85
C GLY A 661 54.77 -10.01 0.61
N ILE A 662 53.74 -10.06 1.46
CA ILE A 662 53.85 -10.55 2.84
C ILE A 662 53.55 -12.05 2.88
N HIS A 663 54.58 -12.87 3.09
CA HIS A 663 54.41 -14.31 3.33
C HIS A 663 53.92 -14.57 4.77
N ALA A 664 52.61 -14.77 4.94
CA ALA A 664 52.02 -15.18 6.22
C ALA A 664 51.98 -16.72 6.35
N ASN A 665 53.06 -17.32 6.88
CA ASN A 665 53.05 -18.73 7.29
C ASN A 665 52.28 -18.90 8.61
N GLY A 666 50.94 -18.98 8.53
CA GLY A 666 50.05 -19.24 9.66
C GLY A 666 49.22 -20.50 9.46
N VAL A 667 49.53 -21.58 10.17
CA VAL A 667 48.72 -22.82 10.16
C VAL A 667 47.52 -22.63 11.09
N ALA A 668 46.37 -22.28 10.52
CA ALA A 668 45.09 -22.22 11.21
C ALA A 668 44.20 -23.42 10.80
N ASN A 669 43.61 -24.09 11.78
CA ASN A 669 42.72 -25.23 11.53
C ASN A 669 41.31 -24.76 11.12
N GLY A 670 40.78 -25.35 10.04
CA GLY A 670 39.34 -25.39 9.77
C GLY A 670 38.83 -24.43 8.69
N ILE A 671 38.03 -24.98 7.78
CA ILE A 671 37.19 -24.28 6.78
C ILE A 671 37.97 -23.36 5.82
N SER A 672 38.47 -23.96 4.74
CA SER A 672 38.85 -23.22 3.52
C SER A 672 37.61 -22.58 2.88
N ARG A 673 37.25 -21.36 3.28
CA ARG A 673 36.30 -20.52 2.53
C ARG A 673 36.95 -20.10 1.21
N THR A 674 36.62 -20.80 0.12
CA THR A 674 36.84 -20.27 -1.23
C THR A 674 36.10 -18.93 -1.35
N PRO A 675 36.75 -17.84 -1.79
CA PRO A 675 36.08 -16.56 -1.97
C PRO A 675 34.99 -16.70 -3.03
N SER A 676 33.80 -16.18 -2.75
CA SER A 676 32.66 -16.22 -3.67
C SER A 676 32.97 -15.43 -4.94
N LYS A 677 33.08 -16.12 -6.07
CA LYS A 677 33.27 -15.49 -7.38
C LYS A 677 32.00 -14.75 -7.79
N LEU A 678 32.14 -13.54 -8.34
CA LEU A 678 31.02 -12.84 -8.99
C LEU A 678 30.59 -13.58 -10.26
N ASN A 679 29.30 -13.47 -10.59
CA ASN A 679 28.76 -13.94 -11.87
C ASN A 679 29.32 -13.05 -12.99
N ASP A 680 30.00 -13.64 -13.97
CA ASP A 680 30.70 -12.89 -15.02
C ASP A 680 29.77 -12.52 -16.20
N ALA A 681 28.75 -11.74 -15.87
CA ALA A 681 27.71 -11.24 -16.78
C ALA A 681 27.28 -9.83 -16.32
N PRO A 682 26.75 -8.97 -17.23
CA PRO A 682 26.18 -7.68 -16.84
C PRO A 682 24.91 -7.84 -16.00
N VAL A 683 24.53 -6.77 -15.27
CA VAL A 683 23.38 -6.71 -14.34
C VAL A 683 22.01 -7.03 -14.95
N GLU A 684 21.88 -6.99 -16.28
CA GLU A 684 20.65 -7.37 -16.99
C GLU A 684 20.64 -8.85 -17.42
N ASN A 685 21.68 -9.62 -17.05
CA ASN A 685 21.80 -11.07 -17.08
C ASN A 685 20.86 -11.80 -18.06
N LEU A 686 21.15 -11.67 -19.36
CA LEU A 686 20.35 -12.25 -20.44
C LEU A 686 20.62 -13.75 -20.59
N ARG A 687 20.39 -14.52 -19.52
CA ARG A 687 20.45 -15.98 -19.52
C ARG A 687 19.53 -16.54 -20.61
N PRO A 688 19.99 -17.49 -21.46
CA PRO A 688 19.10 -18.15 -22.41
C PRO A 688 17.94 -18.82 -21.67
N LEU A 689 16.71 -18.51 -22.08
CA LEU A 689 15.49 -19.21 -21.64
C LEU A 689 14.76 -19.78 -22.84
N LYS A 690 14.10 -20.92 -22.65
CA LYS A 690 13.07 -21.42 -23.57
C LYS A 690 11.68 -21.30 -22.97
N VAL A 691 10.73 -20.77 -23.75
CA VAL A 691 9.33 -20.60 -23.39
C VAL A 691 8.45 -21.34 -24.41
N ILE A 692 7.62 -22.26 -23.92
CA ILE A 692 6.58 -22.91 -24.72
C ILE A 692 5.22 -22.29 -24.36
N VAL A 693 4.47 -21.87 -25.37
CA VAL A 693 3.09 -21.38 -25.26
C VAL A 693 2.13 -22.36 -25.91
N ILE A 694 1.00 -22.64 -25.27
CA ILE A 694 -0.03 -23.57 -25.76
C ILE A 694 -1.26 -22.80 -26.23
N GLY A 695 -1.51 -22.77 -27.54
CA GLY A 695 -2.64 -22.11 -28.19
C GLY A 695 -2.32 -20.72 -28.77
N ALA A 696 -2.97 -20.37 -29.88
CA ALA A 696 -2.78 -19.13 -30.65
C ALA A 696 -4.08 -18.32 -30.83
N GLY A 697 -4.89 -18.23 -29.77
CA GLY A 697 -5.91 -17.19 -29.63
C GLY A 697 -5.33 -15.85 -29.15
N TYR A 698 -6.17 -14.93 -28.69
CA TYR A 698 -5.76 -13.61 -28.14
C TYR A 698 -4.58 -13.73 -27.15
N SER A 699 -4.60 -14.71 -26.25
CA SER A 699 -3.53 -14.91 -25.26
C SER A 699 -2.20 -15.32 -25.89
N GLY A 700 -2.20 -16.29 -26.82
CA GLY A 700 -0.99 -16.77 -27.47
C GLY A 700 -0.35 -15.74 -28.40
N ILE A 701 -1.18 -15.04 -29.18
CA ILE A 701 -0.72 -13.93 -30.03
C ILE A 701 -0.12 -12.82 -29.16
N TYR A 702 -0.71 -12.52 -27.99
CA TYR A 702 -0.14 -11.53 -27.05
C TYR A 702 1.25 -11.93 -26.54
N CYS A 703 1.45 -13.19 -26.14
CA CYS A 703 2.78 -13.72 -25.80
C CYS A 703 3.78 -13.57 -26.95
N GLY A 704 3.37 -13.91 -28.18
CA GLY A 704 4.19 -13.79 -29.40
C GLY A 704 4.61 -12.35 -29.74
N ILE A 705 3.97 -11.34 -29.13
CA ILE A 705 4.32 -9.91 -29.27
C ILE A 705 5.14 -9.45 -28.06
N ARG A 706 4.62 -9.59 -26.83
CA ARG A 706 5.23 -8.98 -25.63
C ARG A 706 6.51 -9.64 -25.15
N ILE A 707 6.66 -10.96 -25.33
CA ILE A 707 7.89 -11.68 -24.96
C ILE A 707 9.09 -11.14 -25.75
N PRO A 708 9.09 -11.14 -27.10
CA PRO A 708 10.21 -10.59 -27.87
C PRO A 708 10.31 -9.05 -27.85
N GLU A 709 9.22 -8.32 -27.58
CA GLU A 709 9.27 -6.87 -27.34
C GLU A 709 10.12 -6.53 -26.11
N ARG A 710 9.85 -7.20 -24.98
CA ARG A 710 10.34 -6.78 -23.65
C ARG A 710 11.49 -7.62 -23.10
N LEU A 711 11.69 -8.83 -23.61
CA LEU A 711 12.76 -9.75 -23.18
C LEU A 711 13.76 -9.97 -24.32
N ARG A 712 14.96 -10.45 -24.00
CA ARG A 712 16.02 -10.79 -24.97
C ARG A 712 16.54 -12.19 -24.65
N ASN A 713 17.19 -12.85 -25.61
CA ASN A 713 17.72 -14.21 -25.46
C ASN A 713 16.66 -15.26 -24.98
N VAL A 714 15.47 -15.22 -25.58
CA VAL A 714 14.38 -16.18 -25.34
C VAL A 714 14.09 -16.96 -26.61
N ASP A 715 14.21 -18.30 -26.58
CA ASP A 715 13.62 -19.20 -27.58
C ASP A 715 12.12 -19.34 -27.29
N LEU A 716 11.28 -18.91 -28.23
CA LEU A 716 9.82 -18.88 -28.07
C LEU A 716 9.17 -19.75 -29.15
N VAL A 717 8.31 -20.67 -28.72
CA VAL A 717 7.46 -21.44 -29.64
C VAL A 717 6.03 -21.50 -29.12
N ILE A 718 5.08 -21.35 -30.04
CA ILE A 718 3.64 -21.35 -29.75
C ILE A 718 3.01 -22.52 -30.51
N TYR A 719 2.58 -23.57 -29.81
CA TYR A 719 1.94 -24.74 -30.42
C TYR A 719 0.42 -24.58 -30.44
N GLU A 720 -0.18 -24.68 -31.63
CA GLU A 720 -1.63 -24.57 -31.85
C GLU A 720 -2.13 -25.79 -32.63
N LYS A 721 -3.18 -26.45 -32.13
CA LYS A 721 -3.75 -27.65 -32.76
C LYS A 721 -4.54 -27.34 -34.05
N ASN A 722 -5.04 -26.12 -34.18
CA ASN A 722 -5.84 -25.67 -35.31
C ASN A 722 -4.96 -25.34 -36.54
N ALA A 723 -5.56 -25.31 -37.74
CA ALA A 723 -4.86 -24.98 -38.99
C ALA A 723 -4.80 -23.46 -39.28
N GLY A 724 -5.21 -22.62 -38.33
CA GLY A 724 -5.12 -21.16 -38.35
C GLY A 724 -5.15 -20.59 -36.93
N VAL A 725 -4.91 -19.29 -36.80
CA VAL A 725 -4.91 -18.59 -35.49
C VAL A 725 -6.31 -18.07 -35.15
N GLY A 726 -6.53 -17.70 -33.88
CA GLY A 726 -7.78 -17.09 -33.40
C GLY A 726 -8.47 -17.84 -32.26
N GLY A 727 -8.10 -19.10 -31.99
CA GLY A 727 -8.64 -19.90 -30.88
C GLY A 727 -10.16 -20.08 -30.97
N THR A 728 -10.92 -19.56 -29.99
CA THR A 728 -12.39 -19.55 -30.04
C THR A 728 -12.95 -18.96 -31.34
N TRP A 729 -12.29 -17.96 -31.91
CA TRP A 729 -12.67 -17.32 -33.19
C TRP A 729 -12.20 -18.09 -34.43
N TYR A 730 -11.36 -19.12 -34.27
CA TYR A 730 -11.10 -20.12 -35.30
C TYR A 730 -12.13 -21.28 -35.24
N GLU A 731 -12.50 -21.73 -34.04
CA GLU A 731 -13.32 -22.94 -33.87
C GLU A 731 -14.84 -22.71 -34.04
N ASN A 732 -15.34 -21.51 -33.73
CA ASN A 732 -16.78 -21.24 -33.76
C ASN A 732 -17.19 -20.65 -35.12
N ARG A 733 -18.06 -21.38 -35.83
CA ARG A 733 -18.53 -21.07 -37.19
C ARG A 733 -20.04 -21.06 -37.36
N TYR A 734 -20.79 -21.19 -36.26
CA TYR A 734 -22.24 -21.24 -36.30
C TYR A 734 -22.87 -19.95 -36.84
N LEU A 735 -24.01 -20.09 -37.51
CA LEU A 735 -24.73 -18.96 -38.08
C LEU A 735 -25.07 -17.92 -37.01
N GLY A 736 -24.68 -16.67 -37.26
CA GLY A 736 -24.83 -15.55 -36.32
C GLY A 736 -23.72 -15.43 -35.26
N CYS A 737 -22.67 -16.25 -35.29
CA CYS A 737 -21.57 -16.15 -34.33
C CYS A 737 -20.89 -14.77 -34.40
N ALA A 738 -20.99 -14.01 -33.31
CA ALA A 738 -20.51 -12.64 -33.19
C ALA A 738 -20.10 -12.34 -31.75
N CYS A 739 -19.37 -11.23 -31.54
CA CYS A 739 -19.04 -10.75 -30.19
C CYS A 739 -20.31 -10.45 -29.37
N ASP A 740 -20.26 -10.68 -28.06
CA ASP A 740 -21.35 -10.33 -27.13
C ASP A 740 -21.14 -9.00 -26.42
N VAL A 741 -20.03 -8.30 -26.70
CA VAL A 741 -19.69 -6.95 -26.23
C VAL A 741 -19.26 -6.07 -27.42
N PRO A 742 -19.25 -4.74 -27.30
CA PRO A 742 -18.79 -3.85 -28.36
C PRO A 742 -17.38 -4.18 -28.87
N SER A 743 -17.21 -4.42 -30.17
CA SER A 743 -15.91 -4.80 -30.77
C SER A 743 -14.84 -3.72 -30.66
N HIS A 744 -15.26 -2.48 -30.36
CA HIS A 744 -14.37 -1.35 -30.10
C HIS A 744 -13.68 -1.40 -28.72
N SER A 745 -14.18 -2.23 -27.79
CA SER A 745 -13.47 -2.65 -26.57
C SER A 745 -12.94 -4.09 -26.67
N TYR A 746 -13.55 -4.97 -27.47
CA TYR A 746 -13.07 -6.34 -27.72
C TYR A 746 -11.91 -6.43 -28.73
N GLN A 747 -10.85 -5.66 -28.47
CA GLN A 747 -9.64 -5.58 -29.27
C GLN A 747 -8.43 -5.35 -28.35
N TYR A 748 -7.22 -5.46 -28.88
CA TYR A 748 -6.02 -5.08 -28.12
C TYR A 748 -6.00 -3.57 -27.86
N SER A 749 -5.56 -3.13 -26.69
CA SER A 749 -5.52 -1.70 -26.36
C SER A 749 -4.49 -0.95 -27.22
N PHE A 750 -3.43 -1.65 -27.62
CA PHE A 750 -2.29 -1.15 -28.41
C PHE A 750 -2.45 -1.29 -29.93
N GLU A 751 -3.45 -2.05 -30.40
CA GLU A 751 -3.71 -2.26 -31.84
C GLU A 751 -5.22 -2.19 -32.13
N PRO A 752 -5.81 -0.98 -32.12
CA PRO A 752 -7.24 -0.80 -32.26
C PRO A 752 -7.66 -0.66 -33.73
N ASN A 753 -8.79 -1.27 -34.09
CA ASN A 753 -9.32 -1.33 -35.44
C ASN A 753 -10.53 -0.37 -35.62
N PRO A 754 -10.43 0.73 -36.40
CA PRO A 754 -11.57 1.61 -36.67
C PRO A 754 -12.52 1.11 -37.76
N ASN A 755 -12.21 0.00 -38.43
CA ASN A 755 -12.97 -0.48 -39.60
C ASN A 755 -14.13 -1.43 -39.26
N TRP A 756 -14.34 -1.78 -37.98
CA TRP A 756 -15.35 -2.77 -37.55
C TRP A 756 -16.71 -2.54 -38.24
N SER A 757 -17.20 -3.57 -38.92
CA SER A 757 -18.44 -3.51 -39.71
C SER A 757 -19.70 -3.34 -38.85
N ALA A 758 -19.64 -3.83 -37.61
CA ALA A 758 -20.72 -3.82 -36.63
C ALA A 758 -20.20 -3.46 -35.23
N LEU A 759 -21.09 -2.95 -34.38
CA LEU A 759 -20.85 -2.81 -32.94
C LEU A 759 -20.57 -4.19 -32.32
N PHE A 760 -21.23 -5.24 -32.81
CA PHE A 760 -20.97 -6.64 -32.48
C PHE A 760 -20.44 -7.37 -33.72
N ALA A 761 -19.12 -7.35 -33.93
CA ALA A 761 -18.49 -7.91 -35.13
C ALA A 761 -18.67 -9.43 -35.24
N PRO A 762 -18.88 -9.99 -36.45
CA PRO A 762 -18.93 -11.44 -36.68
C PRO A 762 -17.60 -12.13 -36.39
N ALA A 763 -17.66 -13.42 -36.06
CA ALA A 763 -16.50 -14.24 -35.71
C ALA A 763 -15.35 -14.20 -36.75
N ALA A 764 -15.68 -14.24 -38.03
CA ALA A 764 -14.71 -14.18 -39.12
C ALA A 764 -13.99 -12.82 -39.21
N GLU A 765 -14.64 -11.71 -38.84
CA GLU A 765 -14.02 -10.38 -38.82
C GLU A 765 -13.03 -10.28 -37.65
N ILE A 766 -13.36 -10.88 -36.50
CA ILE A 766 -12.49 -10.94 -35.31
C ILE A 766 -11.29 -11.86 -35.56
N GLN A 767 -11.47 -12.99 -36.26
CA GLN A 767 -10.37 -13.83 -36.71
C GLN A 767 -9.44 -13.08 -37.67
N ALA A 768 -9.99 -12.44 -38.71
CA ALA A 768 -9.20 -11.69 -39.69
C ALA A 768 -8.42 -10.54 -39.03
N TYR A 769 -9.01 -9.89 -38.01
CA TYR A 769 -8.30 -8.96 -37.13
C TYR A 769 -7.11 -9.66 -36.45
N LEU A 770 -7.32 -10.76 -35.72
CA LEU A 770 -6.25 -11.48 -35.02
C LEU A 770 -5.13 -11.98 -35.95
N GLU A 771 -5.48 -12.47 -37.15
CA GLU A 771 -4.53 -12.84 -38.20
C GLU A 771 -3.71 -11.63 -38.67
N SER A 772 -4.35 -10.48 -38.88
CA SER A 772 -3.67 -9.24 -39.26
C SER A 772 -2.72 -8.75 -38.17
N VAL A 773 -3.11 -8.82 -36.89
CA VAL A 773 -2.26 -8.44 -35.75
C VAL A 773 -1.07 -9.40 -35.60
N ALA A 774 -1.31 -10.72 -35.66
CA ALA A 774 -0.26 -11.72 -35.58
C ALA A 774 0.79 -11.53 -36.68
N LYS A 775 0.36 -11.17 -37.90
CA LYS A 775 1.25 -10.86 -39.02
C LYS A 775 1.95 -9.49 -38.88
N LYS A 776 1.24 -8.44 -38.43
CA LYS A 776 1.76 -7.06 -38.29
C LYS A 776 2.96 -6.99 -37.35
N PHE A 777 2.91 -7.70 -36.23
CA PHE A 777 4.00 -7.80 -35.26
C PHE A 777 4.88 -9.06 -35.49
N SER A 778 4.60 -9.79 -36.58
CA SER A 778 5.23 -11.05 -37.00
C SER A 778 5.31 -12.11 -35.90
N ALA A 779 4.32 -12.16 -35.00
CA ALA A 779 4.18 -13.18 -33.96
C ALA A 779 3.97 -14.59 -34.57
N ASP A 780 3.41 -14.64 -35.77
CA ASP A 780 3.27 -15.84 -36.61
C ASP A 780 4.59 -16.63 -36.79
N ARG A 781 5.75 -15.97 -36.78
CA ARG A 781 7.08 -16.63 -36.86
C ARG A 781 7.33 -17.67 -35.76
N PHE A 782 6.70 -17.52 -34.60
CA PHE A 782 6.80 -18.45 -33.47
C PHE A 782 5.71 -19.54 -33.47
N ILE A 783 4.66 -19.39 -34.29
CA ILE A 783 3.49 -20.26 -34.26
C ILE A 783 3.73 -21.52 -35.09
N LYS A 784 3.40 -22.67 -34.49
CA LYS A 784 3.33 -23.98 -35.13
C LYS A 784 1.87 -24.44 -35.10
N LEU A 785 1.19 -24.19 -36.22
CA LEU A 785 -0.18 -24.64 -36.48
C LEU A 785 -0.21 -26.16 -36.68
N GLN A 786 -1.38 -26.77 -36.47
CA GLN A 786 -1.59 -28.22 -36.56
C GLN A 786 -0.67 -29.04 -35.64
N HIS A 787 -0.27 -28.48 -34.49
CA HIS A 787 0.57 -29.13 -33.47
C HIS A 787 -0.21 -29.28 -32.16
N GLU A 788 -0.58 -30.50 -31.80
CA GLU A 788 -1.38 -30.82 -30.61
C GLU A 788 -0.49 -31.22 -29.42
N ILE A 789 -0.65 -30.56 -28.27
CA ILE A 789 -0.01 -30.99 -27.03
C ILE A 789 -0.69 -32.27 -26.50
N LYS A 790 0.12 -33.31 -26.22
CA LYS A 790 -0.36 -34.61 -25.69
C LYS A 790 0.03 -34.82 -24.21
N GLU A 791 1.13 -34.24 -23.77
CA GLU A 791 1.63 -34.31 -22.38
C GLU A 791 2.52 -33.10 -22.08
N CYS A 792 2.44 -32.60 -20.84
CA CYS A 792 3.41 -31.69 -20.23
C CYS A 792 3.78 -32.21 -18.84
N ARG A 793 5.07 -32.42 -18.56
CA ARG A 793 5.57 -32.96 -17.29
C ARG A 793 6.75 -32.17 -16.76
N TRP A 794 6.68 -31.70 -15.53
CA TRP A 794 7.82 -31.08 -14.84
C TRP A 794 8.88 -32.13 -14.50
N ASP A 795 10.16 -31.78 -14.68
CA ASP A 795 11.30 -32.52 -14.16
C ASP A 795 12.05 -31.69 -13.12
N GLU A 796 12.08 -32.19 -11.90
CA GLU A 796 12.66 -31.48 -10.75
C GLU A 796 14.19 -31.41 -10.79
N LYS A 797 14.85 -32.34 -11.50
CA LYS A 797 16.32 -32.41 -11.58
C LYS A 797 16.90 -31.35 -12.51
N THR A 798 16.24 -31.14 -13.65
CA THR A 798 16.62 -30.10 -14.63
C THR A 798 15.90 -28.77 -14.41
N ALA A 799 14.87 -28.74 -13.57
CA ALA A 799 13.94 -27.62 -13.38
C ALA A 799 13.33 -27.14 -14.72
N LYS A 800 12.82 -28.08 -15.51
CA LYS A 800 12.23 -27.83 -16.83
C LYS A 800 10.92 -28.57 -17.04
N TRP A 801 10.09 -28.04 -17.93
CA TRP A 801 8.95 -28.72 -18.51
C TRP A 801 9.39 -29.57 -19.69
N HIS A 802 9.13 -30.88 -19.66
CA HIS A 802 9.13 -31.75 -20.84
C HIS A 802 7.75 -31.71 -21.48
N VAL A 803 7.69 -31.59 -22.80
CA VAL A 803 6.44 -31.41 -23.57
C VAL A 803 6.41 -32.37 -24.75
N THR A 804 5.35 -33.19 -24.82
CA THR A 804 5.11 -34.10 -25.95
C THR A 804 4.09 -33.47 -26.89
N VAL A 805 4.51 -33.24 -28.14
CA VAL A 805 3.74 -32.56 -29.20
C VAL A 805 3.50 -33.54 -30.34
N LYS A 806 2.28 -33.59 -30.86
CA LYS A 806 1.93 -34.32 -32.08
C LYS A 806 1.73 -33.35 -33.24
N ASP A 807 2.46 -33.54 -34.33
CA ASP A 807 2.11 -32.94 -35.62
C ASP A 807 0.89 -33.69 -36.21
N LEU A 808 -0.17 -32.96 -36.52
CA LEU A 808 -1.43 -33.51 -37.05
C LEU A 808 -1.40 -33.70 -38.58
N VAL A 809 -0.43 -33.13 -39.28
CA VAL A 809 -0.23 -33.30 -40.73
C VAL A 809 0.62 -34.53 -41.03
N THR A 810 1.75 -34.70 -40.32
CA THR A 810 2.66 -35.84 -40.52
C THR A 810 2.33 -37.02 -39.61
N GLY A 811 1.69 -36.77 -38.46
CA GLY A 811 1.48 -37.76 -37.40
C GLY A 811 2.67 -37.93 -36.45
N GLU A 812 3.79 -37.21 -36.67
CA GLU A 812 5.01 -37.33 -35.88
C GLU A 812 4.81 -36.91 -34.41
N ILE A 813 5.46 -37.63 -33.49
CA ILE A 813 5.54 -37.28 -32.07
C ILE A 813 6.90 -36.65 -31.79
N LYS A 814 6.89 -35.34 -31.53
CA LYS A 814 8.06 -34.56 -31.12
C LYS A 814 8.08 -34.43 -29.60
N HIS A 815 9.21 -34.73 -28.97
CA HIS A 815 9.49 -34.29 -27.61
C HIS A 815 10.27 -32.98 -27.64
N ASP A 816 9.85 -32.01 -26.82
CA ASP A 816 10.48 -30.71 -26.64
C ASP A 816 10.61 -30.41 -25.13
N GLN A 817 11.33 -29.35 -24.78
CA GLN A 817 11.49 -28.92 -23.38
C GLN A 817 11.45 -27.39 -23.26
N SER A 818 11.12 -26.87 -22.09
CA SER A 818 11.20 -25.43 -21.80
C SER A 818 11.50 -25.12 -20.34
N ASP A 819 12.09 -23.96 -20.08
CA ASP A 819 12.24 -23.41 -18.73
C ASP A 819 10.90 -22.90 -18.19
N VAL A 820 10.06 -22.33 -19.07
CA VAL A 820 8.74 -21.78 -18.74
C VAL A 820 7.66 -22.39 -19.64
N LEU A 821 6.47 -22.62 -19.08
CA LEU A 821 5.31 -23.11 -19.80
C LEU A 821 4.11 -22.16 -19.63
N ILE A 822 3.54 -21.66 -20.73
CA ILE A 822 2.40 -20.75 -20.72
C ILE A 822 1.18 -21.43 -21.37
N SER A 823 0.19 -21.78 -20.58
CA SER A 823 -1.09 -22.32 -21.06
C SER A 823 -1.98 -21.16 -21.53
N ALA A 824 -2.04 -20.93 -22.84
CA ALA A 824 -2.85 -19.88 -23.49
C ALA A 824 -4.10 -20.45 -24.20
N ARG A 825 -4.50 -21.68 -23.82
CA ARG A 825 -5.50 -22.49 -24.53
C ARG A 825 -6.92 -21.90 -24.56
N GLY A 826 -7.30 -21.15 -23.53
CA GLY A 826 -8.70 -20.77 -23.26
C GLY A 826 -9.60 -21.94 -22.83
N ASN A 827 -10.77 -21.58 -22.27
CA ASN A 827 -11.67 -22.51 -21.56
C ASN A 827 -12.93 -22.92 -22.36
N LEU A 828 -13.13 -22.35 -23.55
CA LEU A 828 -14.32 -22.55 -24.40
C LEU A 828 -13.92 -23.15 -25.76
N ASN A 829 -13.25 -24.31 -25.70
CA ASN A 829 -12.66 -25.04 -26.85
C ASN A 829 -12.86 -26.57 -26.76
N ASN A 830 -13.65 -27.05 -25.80
CA ASN A 830 -13.95 -28.46 -25.57
C ASN A 830 -15.48 -28.65 -25.54
N PRO A 831 -16.11 -29.06 -26.66
CA PRO A 831 -17.56 -29.21 -26.79
C PRO A 831 -18.21 -30.08 -25.72
N SER A 832 -19.39 -29.66 -25.26
CA SER A 832 -20.22 -30.43 -24.33
C SER A 832 -21.45 -30.98 -25.07
N TRP A 833 -21.26 -32.08 -25.78
CA TRP A 833 -22.37 -32.85 -26.38
C TRP A 833 -23.39 -33.28 -25.31
N PRO A 834 -24.70 -33.33 -25.65
CA PRO A 834 -25.73 -33.81 -24.73
C PRO A 834 -25.76 -35.34 -24.68
N GLU A 835 -25.89 -35.89 -23.49
CA GLU A 835 -26.13 -37.32 -23.26
C GLU A 835 -27.65 -37.57 -23.41
N ILE A 836 -28.06 -37.97 -24.62
CA ILE A 836 -29.46 -38.29 -24.99
C ILE A 836 -29.48 -39.57 -25.81
N ASP A 837 -30.34 -40.51 -25.44
CA ASP A 837 -30.50 -41.78 -26.14
C ASP A 837 -30.90 -41.57 -27.61
N GLY A 838 -30.23 -42.30 -28.49
CA GLY A 838 -30.46 -42.26 -29.94
C GLY A 838 -29.82 -41.10 -30.71
N LEU A 839 -29.08 -40.19 -30.04
CA LEU A 839 -28.36 -39.09 -30.71
C LEU A 839 -27.44 -39.59 -31.85
N ASN A 840 -26.72 -40.70 -31.62
CA ASN A 840 -25.82 -41.32 -32.59
C ASN A 840 -26.53 -42.15 -33.68
N THR A 841 -27.86 -42.25 -33.64
CA THR A 841 -28.68 -43.01 -34.61
C THR A 841 -29.64 -42.12 -35.42
N PHE A 842 -29.62 -40.80 -35.19
CA PHE A 842 -30.32 -39.83 -36.03
C PHE A 842 -29.74 -39.84 -37.46
N LYS A 843 -30.61 -39.84 -38.48
CA LYS A 843 -30.22 -39.90 -39.91
C LYS A 843 -30.11 -38.55 -40.59
N GLY A 844 -30.56 -37.48 -39.94
CA GLY A 844 -30.32 -36.11 -40.38
C GLY A 844 -28.94 -35.60 -39.95
N GLU A 845 -28.65 -34.34 -40.27
CA GLU A 845 -27.37 -33.70 -39.93
C GLU A 845 -27.28 -33.44 -38.41
N VAL A 846 -26.18 -33.84 -37.75
CA VAL A 846 -25.91 -33.53 -36.34
C VAL A 846 -24.68 -32.64 -36.22
N MET A 847 -24.82 -31.48 -35.58
CA MET A 847 -23.70 -30.55 -35.36
C MET A 847 -23.74 -29.90 -33.97
N HIS A 848 -22.58 -29.62 -33.41
CA HIS A 848 -22.44 -28.77 -32.21
C HIS A 848 -22.10 -27.34 -32.65
N SER A 849 -22.44 -26.31 -31.88
CA SER A 849 -22.16 -24.92 -32.29
C SER A 849 -20.66 -24.68 -32.57
N ALA A 850 -19.78 -25.28 -31.78
CA ALA A 850 -18.33 -25.26 -31.96
C ALA A 850 -17.76 -26.37 -32.88
N THR A 851 -18.61 -27.04 -33.66
CA THR A 851 -18.22 -28.06 -34.66
C THR A 851 -19.28 -28.04 -35.76
N TRP A 852 -19.29 -26.94 -36.52
CA TRP A 852 -20.39 -26.54 -37.40
C TRP A 852 -20.12 -26.91 -38.86
N ASN A 853 -21.12 -27.41 -39.57
CA ASN A 853 -21.04 -27.65 -41.01
C ASN A 853 -21.44 -26.39 -41.79
N GLU A 854 -20.46 -25.61 -42.22
CA GLU A 854 -20.66 -24.38 -43.00
C GLU A 854 -21.28 -24.62 -44.40
N ASN A 855 -21.29 -25.87 -44.89
CA ASN A 855 -21.79 -26.24 -46.22
C ASN A 855 -23.25 -26.76 -46.22
N TYR A 856 -23.91 -26.87 -45.07
CA TYR A 856 -25.26 -27.43 -44.99
C TYR A 856 -26.35 -26.42 -45.42
N ASP A 857 -27.17 -26.76 -46.42
CA ASP A 857 -28.30 -25.91 -46.83
C ASP A 857 -29.52 -26.09 -45.91
N PHE A 858 -29.77 -25.09 -45.07
CA PHE A 858 -30.90 -25.01 -44.16
C PHE A 858 -32.24 -24.63 -44.84
N LYS A 859 -32.27 -24.26 -46.13
CA LYS A 859 -33.52 -23.89 -46.82
C LYS A 859 -34.54 -25.03 -46.79
N ASN A 860 -35.79 -24.70 -46.45
CA ASN A 860 -36.91 -25.64 -46.34
C ASN A 860 -36.67 -26.81 -45.36
N LYS A 861 -35.81 -26.64 -44.35
CA LYS A 861 -35.51 -27.66 -43.33
C LYS A 861 -36.26 -27.46 -42.02
N ARG A 862 -36.59 -28.56 -41.37
CA ARG A 862 -37.01 -28.63 -39.96
C ARG A 862 -35.78 -28.83 -39.10
N ILE A 863 -35.56 -27.97 -38.11
CA ILE A 863 -34.28 -27.88 -37.39
C ILE A 863 -34.52 -27.90 -35.90
N GLY A 864 -33.96 -28.90 -35.21
CA GLY A 864 -33.93 -28.96 -33.76
C GLY A 864 -32.74 -28.17 -33.20
N VAL A 865 -32.97 -27.27 -32.25
CA VAL A 865 -31.92 -26.52 -31.55
C VAL A 865 -32.01 -26.82 -30.06
N ILE A 866 -31.05 -27.57 -29.51
CA ILE A 866 -31.00 -27.92 -28.09
C ILE A 866 -30.19 -26.86 -27.33
N GLY A 867 -30.85 -26.18 -26.39
CA GLY A 867 -30.25 -25.21 -25.48
C GLY A 867 -30.73 -23.77 -25.67
N SER A 868 -30.53 -22.95 -24.64
CA SER A 868 -30.89 -21.52 -24.57
C SER A 868 -29.72 -20.61 -24.16
N GLY A 869 -28.48 -21.11 -24.30
CA GLY A 869 -27.26 -20.34 -24.06
C GLY A 869 -26.87 -19.44 -25.26
N SER A 870 -25.76 -18.72 -25.13
CA SER A 870 -25.34 -17.66 -26.07
C SER A 870 -25.30 -18.08 -27.55
N SER A 871 -24.81 -19.31 -27.84
CA SER A 871 -24.86 -19.83 -29.22
C SER A 871 -26.28 -19.98 -29.75
N SER A 872 -27.22 -20.50 -28.94
CA SER A 872 -28.63 -20.63 -29.36
C SER A 872 -29.28 -19.25 -29.59
N ILE A 873 -28.97 -18.29 -28.72
CA ILE A 873 -29.45 -16.89 -28.83
C ILE A 873 -29.03 -16.24 -30.16
N GLN A 874 -27.86 -16.60 -30.70
CA GLN A 874 -27.37 -16.13 -32.01
C GLN A 874 -27.84 -17.00 -33.20
N ILE A 875 -27.92 -18.32 -33.02
CA ILE A 875 -28.31 -19.30 -34.06
C ILE A 875 -29.79 -19.19 -34.42
N VAL A 876 -30.70 -19.18 -33.44
CA VAL A 876 -32.16 -19.20 -33.66
C VAL A 876 -32.65 -18.06 -34.57
N PRO A 877 -32.33 -16.77 -34.32
CA PRO A 877 -32.76 -15.68 -35.20
C PRO A 877 -32.01 -15.65 -36.54
N SER A 878 -30.89 -16.36 -36.66
CA SER A 878 -30.19 -16.53 -37.94
C SER A 878 -30.88 -17.59 -38.80
N LEU A 879 -31.28 -18.72 -38.21
CA LEU A 879 -32.01 -19.79 -38.88
C LEU A 879 -33.45 -19.39 -39.23
N GLN A 880 -34.17 -18.73 -38.31
CA GLN A 880 -35.58 -18.35 -38.47
C GLN A 880 -35.85 -17.57 -39.77
N ARG A 881 -34.86 -16.78 -40.21
CA ARG A 881 -34.92 -15.90 -41.40
C ARG A 881 -34.58 -16.62 -42.71
N ILE A 882 -34.12 -17.88 -42.67
CA ILE A 882 -33.82 -18.66 -43.87
C ILE A 882 -35.13 -19.17 -44.48
N SER A 883 -35.26 -19.05 -45.80
CA SER A 883 -36.51 -19.36 -46.50
C SER A 883 -36.98 -20.80 -46.25
N GLY A 884 -38.20 -20.92 -45.72
CA GLY A 884 -38.88 -22.20 -45.48
C GLY A 884 -38.44 -22.98 -44.23
N THR A 885 -37.55 -22.44 -43.38
CA THR A 885 -37.18 -23.16 -42.14
C THR A 885 -38.33 -23.27 -41.15
N GLN A 886 -38.41 -24.41 -40.46
CA GLN A 886 -39.13 -24.56 -39.20
C GLN A 886 -38.11 -24.83 -38.08
N VAL A 887 -38.12 -24.04 -37.02
CA VAL A 887 -37.11 -24.13 -35.95
C VAL A 887 -37.77 -24.57 -34.64
N HIS A 888 -37.41 -25.76 -34.16
CA HIS A 888 -37.87 -26.32 -32.90
C HIS A 888 -36.80 -26.08 -31.82
N THR A 889 -37.04 -25.13 -30.92
CA THR A 889 -36.09 -24.75 -29.86
C THR A 889 -36.42 -25.47 -28.55
N PHE A 890 -35.46 -26.24 -28.03
CA PHE A 890 -35.63 -27.06 -26.82
C PHE A 890 -34.94 -26.38 -25.64
N VAL A 891 -35.75 -25.80 -24.75
CA VAL A 891 -35.33 -24.83 -23.72
C VAL A 891 -35.58 -25.39 -22.33
N ARG A 892 -34.58 -26.09 -21.78
CA ARG A 892 -34.62 -26.69 -20.44
C ARG A 892 -34.57 -25.67 -19.28
N SER A 893 -34.14 -24.43 -19.52
CA SER A 893 -33.82 -23.51 -18.41
C SER A 893 -34.16 -22.05 -18.67
N LYS A 894 -35.01 -21.51 -17.79
CA LYS A 894 -35.26 -20.08 -17.56
C LYS A 894 -33.96 -19.28 -17.56
N THR A 895 -33.92 -18.13 -18.24
CA THR A 895 -32.73 -17.28 -18.34
C THR A 895 -33.12 -15.84 -18.70
N TRP A 896 -32.34 -14.86 -18.23
CA TRP A 896 -32.41 -13.49 -18.71
C TRP A 896 -31.84 -13.38 -20.12
N ILE A 897 -32.54 -12.68 -21.01
CA ILE A 897 -32.00 -12.16 -22.27
C ILE A 897 -31.81 -10.65 -22.06
N SER A 898 -30.61 -10.13 -22.31
CA SER A 898 -30.36 -8.70 -22.10
C SER A 898 -30.80 -7.87 -23.30
N PRO A 899 -31.15 -6.59 -23.09
CA PRO A 899 -31.00 -5.59 -24.14
C PRO A 899 -29.57 -5.61 -24.70
N PRO A 900 -29.33 -5.07 -25.91
CA PRO A 900 -27.99 -4.86 -26.43
C PRO A 900 -27.13 -4.03 -25.46
N PHE A 901 -25.93 -4.50 -25.14
CA PHE A 901 -24.94 -3.70 -24.40
C PHE A 901 -24.47 -2.51 -25.24
N GLY A 902 -23.88 -1.50 -24.60
CA GLY A 902 -23.59 -0.25 -25.29
C GLY A 902 -24.86 0.52 -25.62
N LYS A 903 -25.98 0.38 -24.89
CA LYS A 903 -27.21 1.13 -25.20
C LYS A 903 -26.96 2.65 -25.16
N GLN A 904 -26.12 3.14 -24.24
CA GLN A 904 -25.73 4.54 -24.23
C GLN A 904 -24.95 4.94 -25.50
N VAL A 905 -24.12 4.05 -26.04
CA VAL A 905 -23.43 4.22 -27.33
C VAL A 905 -24.43 4.19 -28.49
N TRP A 906 -25.38 3.27 -28.44
CA TRP A 906 -26.44 3.06 -29.44
C TRP A 906 -27.31 4.32 -29.57
N ASP A 907 -27.79 4.85 -28.45
CA ASP A 907 -28.62 6.06 -28.37
C ASP A 907 -27.80 7.32 -28.75
N LYS A 908 -26.60 7.51 -28.18
CA LYS A 908 -25.74 8.70 -28.40
C LYS A 908 -25.26 8.85 -29.84
N TYR A 909 -24.98 7.75 -30.53
CA TYR A 909 -24.46 7.74 -31.90
C TYR A 909 -25.53 7.31 -32.93
N GLY A 910 -26.82 7.23 -32.54
CA GLY A 910 -27.94 7.07 -33.46
C GLY A 910 -27.99 5.72 -34.21
N PHE A 911 -27.44 4.66 -33.63
CA PHE A 911 -27.48 3.32 -34.23
C PHE A 911 -28.94 2.86 -34.41
N LYS A 912 -29.22 2.17 -35.53
CA LYS A 912 -30.55 1.59 -35.83
C LYS A 912 -30.53 0.06 -35.91
N THR A 913 -29.35 -0.51 -36.06
CA THR A 913 -29.06 -1.95 -36.05
C THR A 913 -27.66 -2.15 -35.44
N ALA A 914 -27.19 -3.38 -35.30
CA ALA A 914 -25.81 -3.64 -34.91
C ALA A 914 -24.76 -3.15 -35.95
N LYS A 915 -25.13 -2.89 -37.21
CA LYS A 915 -24.18 -2.39 -38.22
C LYS A 915 -23.74 -0.95 -37.89
N VAL A 916 -22.44 -0.66 -37.98
CA VAL A 916 -21.95 0.73 -37.93
C VAL A 916 -22.42 1.47 -39.21
N PRO A 917 -23.05 2.66 -39.09
CA PRO A 917 -23.37 3.49 -40.25
C PRO A 917 -22.09 3.84 -41.04
N ASP A 918 -22.12 3.78 -42.37
CA ASP A 918 -20.89 3.95 -43.15
C ASP A 918 -20.26 5.35 -43.03
N GLU A 919 -21.07 6.39 -42.80
CA GLU A 919 -20.59 7.74 -42.46
C GLU A 919 -19.84 7.76 -41.12
N LEU A 920 -20.39 7.09 -40.09
CA LEU A 920 -19.74 6.96 -38.78
C LEU A 920 -18.44 6.14 -38.91
N ARG A 921 -18.45 5.04 -39.67
CA ARG A 921 -17.27 4.21 -39.93
C ARG A 921 -16.18 4.98 -40.68
N GLN A 922 -16.53 5.75 -41.71
CA GLN A 922 -15.58 6.64 -42.39
C GLN A 922 -15.00 7.69 -41.44
N ARG A 923 -15.81 8.28 -40.54
CA ARG A 923 -15.31 9.21 -39.53
C ARG A 923 -14.34 8.52 -38.56
N LEU A 924 -14.70 7.37 -38.00
CA LEU A 924 -13.85 6.60 -37.08
C LEU A 924 -12.51 6.19 -37.73
N VAL A 925 -12.47 6.00 -39.05
CA VAL A 925 -11.24 5.71 -39.81
C VAL A 925 -10.42 6.97 -40.10
N ASN A 926 -11.06 8.10 -40.39
CA ASN A 926 -10.39 9.34 -40.83
C ASN A 926 -10.04 10.32 -39.69
N ASP A 927 -10.64 10.17 -38.51
CA ASP A 927 -10.53 11.07 -37.34
C ASP A 927 -10.09 10.26 -36.10
N PRO A 928 -8.78 10.06 -35.90
CA PRO A 928 -8.25 9.23 -34.81
C PRO A 928 -8.62 9.71 -33.41
N GLU A 929 -8.70 11.04 -33.21
CA GLU A 929 -9.14 11.63 -31.94
C GLU A 929 -10.62 11.30 -31.64
N TYR A 930 -11.49 11.37 -32.64
CA TYR A 930 -12.89 10.99 -32.49
C TYR A 930 -13.04 9.48 -32.25
N TYR A 931 -12.21 8.65 -32.89
CA TYR A 931 -12.16 7.21 -32.64
C TYR A 931 -11.69 6.88 -31.22
N GLU A 932 -10.68 7.59 -30.68
CA GLU A 932 -10.27 7.47 -29.28
C GLU A 932 -11.40 7.88 -28.33
N LYS A 933 -12.02 9.04 -28.55
CA LYS A 933 -13.15 9.54 -27.74
C LYS A 933 -14.37 8.61 -27.82
N PHE A 934 -14.59 7.94 -28.95
CA PHE A 934 -15.61 6.88 -29.10
C PHE A 934 -15.24 5.63 -28.28
N ARG A 935 -13.99 5.15 -28.36
CA ARG A 935 -13.50 3.98 -27.60
C ARG A 935 -13.54 4.20 -26.09
N LEU A 936 -13.10 5.35 -25.61
CA LEU A 936 -13.15 5.71 -24.19
C LEU A 936 -14.58 5.60 -23.66
N PHE A 937 -15.55 6.19 -24.36
CA PHE A 937 -16.97 6.11 -23.99
C PHE A 937 -17.53 4.68 -24.02
N VAL A 938 -17.06 3.82 -24.92
CA VAL A 938 -17.44 2.39 -24.98
C VAL A 938 -16.87 1.60 -23.79
N GLU A 939 -15.62 1.86 -23.40
CA GLU A 939 -15.00 1.23 -22.22
C GLU A 939 -15.59 1.77 -20.91
N GLU A 940 -15.94 3.05 -20.84
CA GLU A 940 -16.63 3.68 -19.71
C GLU A 940 -18.01 3.04 -19.46
N ASP A 941 -18.86 2.89 -20.49
CA ASP A 941 -20.15 2.19 -20.39
C ASP A 941 -19.97 0.71 -20.01
N GLY A 942 -18.94 0.05 -20.54
CA GLY A 942 -18.62 -1.35 -20.24
C GLY A 942 -18.18 -1.58 -18.79
N ASN A 943 -17.33 -0.72 -18.24
CA ASN A 943 -16.92 -0.76 -16.83
C ASN A 943 -18.05 -0.28 -15.90
N SER A 944 -18.87 0.66 -16.40
CA SER A 944 -20.23 1.04 -15.98
C SER A 944 -21.02 -0.06 -15.25
N VAL A 945 -21.08 -1.23 -15.90
CA VAL A 945 -21.94 -2.36 -15.49
C VAL A 945 -21.55 -2.97 -14.12
N HIS A 946 -20.34 -2.72 -13.60
CA HIS A 946 -19.87 -3.40 -12.39
C HIS A 946 -20.80 -3.21 -11.17
N ALA A 947 -21.29 -2.00 -10.95
CA ALA A 947 -22.14 -1.68 -9.80
C ALA A 947 -23.50 -2.43 -9.82
N ILE A 948 -23.98 -2.84 -10.99
CA ILE A 948 -25.21 -3.64 -11.17
C ILE A 948 -25.01 -5.08 -10.68
N THR A 949 -23.76 -5.55 -10.52
CA THR A 949 -23.47 -6.93 -10.07
C THR A 949 -23.54 -7.11 -8.54
N ILE A 950 -23.64 -6.03 -7.78
CA ILE A 950 -23.63 -6.03 -6.31
C ILE A 950 -25.06 -6.14 -5.78
N LYS A 951 -25.35 -7.18 -4.98
CA LYS A 951 -26.70 -7.52 -4.51
C LYS A 951 -27.34 -6.41 -3.68
N GLY A 952 -28.65 -6.23 -3.85
CA GLY A 952 -29.46 -5.35 -3.01
C GLY A 952 -29.25 -3.85 -3.22
N THR A 953 -28.29 -3.46 -4.07
CA THR A 953 -28.09 -2.05 -4.45
C THR A 953 -29.27 -1.55 -5.29
N PRO A 954 -29.63 -0.24 -5.22
CA PRO A 954 -30.69 0.33 -6.05
C PRO A 954 -30.44 0.14 -7.55
N LEU A 955 -29.17 0.13 -7.98
CA LEU A 955 -28.77 -0.12 -9.37
C LEU A 955 -29.04 -1.57 -9.80
N GLN A 956 -28.74 -2.56 -8.94
CA GLN A 956 -28.99 -3.97 -9.20
C GLN A 956 -30.50 -4.29 -9.25
N VAL A 957 -31.30 -3.66 -8.37
CA VAL A 957 -32.76 -3.79 -8.36
C VAL A 957 -33.36 -3.15 -9.61
N GLY A 958 -33.03 -1.89 -9.91
CA GLY A 958 -33.53 -1.19 -11.11
C GLY A 958 -33.14 -1.87 -12.42
N ALA A 959 -31.97 -2.50 -12.49
CA ALA A 959 -31.58 -3.33 -13.62
C ALA A 959 -32.44 -4.60 -13.76
N LYS A 960 -32.81 -5.26 -12.65
CA LYS A 960 -33.72 -6.43 -12.67
C LYS A 960 -35.10 -6.05 -13.22
N ASP A 961 -35.65 -4.90 -12.78
CA ASP A 961 -36.93 -4.39 -13.29
C ASP A 961 -36.85 -3.99 -14.77
N MET A 962 -35.76 -3.35 -15.19
CA MET A 962 -35.54 -2.96 -16.60
C MET A 962 -35.46 -4.20 -17.53
N PHE A 963 -34.75 -5.25 -17.12
CA PHE A 963 -34.68 -6.52 -17.86
C PHE A 963 -36.05 -7.22 -17.93
N HIS A 964 -36.78 -7.26 -16.82
CA HIS A 964 -38.13 -7.80 -16.74
C HIS A 964 -39.10 -7.08 -17.68
N GLN A 965 -39.11 -5.73 -17.67
CA GLN A 965 -39.92 -4.91 -18.57
C GLN A 965 -39.53 -5.10 -20.04
N HIS A 966 -38.23 -5.19 -20.36
CA HIS A 966 -37.73 -5.42 -21.71
C HIS A 966 -38.22 -6.75 -22.29
N MET A 967 -37.99 -7.86 -21.58
CA MET A 967 -38.44 -9.18 -22.02
C MET A 967 -39.97 -9.26 -22.14
N LYS A 968 -40.71 -8.70 -21.17
CA LYS A 968 -42.18 -8.69 -21.18
C LYS A 968 -42.76 -7.89 -22.34
N LYS A 969 -42.09 -6.80 -22.76
CA LYS A 969 -42.49 -5.99 -23.91
C LYS A 969 -42.31 -6.73 -25.24
N LEU A 970 -41.18 -7.41 -25.44
CA LEU A 970 -40.87 -8.08 -26.71
C LEU A 970 -41.64 -9.40 -26.90
N LEU A 971 -41.99 -10.10 -25.82
CA LEU A 971 -42.77 -11.34 -25.85
C LEU A 971 -44.29 -11.13 -25.70
N ALA A 972 -44.79 -9.90 -25.82
CA ALA A 972 -46.19 -9.58 -25.54
C ALA A 972 -47.21 -10.30 -26.44
N SER A 973 -46.80 -10.82 -27.60
CA SER A 973 -47.60 -11.63 -28.54
C SER A 973 -47.63 -13.13 -28.20
N LYS A 974 -46.70 -13.62 -27.36
CA LYS A 974 -46.62 -15.00 -26.85
C LYS A 974 -46.22 -14.98 -25.36
N PRO A 975 -47.10 -14.50 -24.46
CA PRO A 975 -46.76 -14.29 -23.04
C PRO A 975 -46.38 -15.58 -22.30
N GLU A 976 -46.81 -16.74 -22.77
CA GLU A 976 -46.40 -18.05 -22.24
C GLU A 976 -44.89 -18.29 -22.34
N ILE A 977 -44.23 -17.74 -23.38
CA ILE A 977 -42.77 -17.81 -23.53
C ILE A 977 -42.07 -16.91 -22.50
N PHE A 978 -42.67 -15.77 -22.14
CA PHE A 978 -42.12 -14.89 -21.10
C PHE A 978 -42.10 -15.58 -19.74
N GLU A 979 -43.24 -16.14 -19.31
CA GLU A 979 -43.33 -16.87 -18.04
C GLU A 979 -42.42 -18.12 -18.03
N ALA A 980 -42.27 -18.79 -19.17
CA ALA A 980 -41.35 -19.92 -19.31
C ALA A 980 -39.86 -19.52 -19.29
N LEU A 981 -39.49 -18.30 -19.72
CA LEU A 981 -38.11 -17.80 -19.66
C LEU A 981 -37.74 -17.11 -18.34
N LEU A 982 -38.69 -16.45 -17.67
CA LEU A 982 -38.45 -15.61 -16.49
C LEU A 982 -37.80 -16.40 -15.32
N PRO A 983 -36.54 -16.12 -14.93
CA PRO A 983 -35.86 -16.82 -13.84
C PRO A 983 -36.10 -16.18 -12.45
N SER A 984 -35.84 -16.94 -11.40
CA SER A 984 -35.83 -16.46 -10.00
C SER A 984 -34.59 -15.60 -9.70
N PHE A 985 -33.42 -16.08 -10.13
CA PHE A 985 -32.11 -15.45 -9.94
C PHE A 985 -31.98 -14.09 -10.66
N SER A 986 -31.04 -13.26 -10.21
CA SER A 986 -30.82 -11.91 -10.72
C SER A 986 -30.07 -11.89 -12.06
N PRO A 987 -30.24 -10.84 -12.88
CA PRO A 987 -29.37 -10.61 -14.04
C PRO A 987 -27.90 -10.62 -13.63
N GLY A 988 -27.05 -11.28 -14.42
CA GLY A 988 -25.62 -11.45 -14.13
C GLY A 988 -25.21 -12.81 -13.55
N CYS A 989 -26.10 -13.55 -12.86
CA CYS A 989 -25.76 -14.89 -12.33
C CYS A 989 -25.25 -15.85 -13.42
N ARG A 990 -25.84 -15.74 -14.61
CA ARG A 990 -25.28 -16.25 -15.87
C ARG A 990 -24.72 -15.09 -16.68
N ARG A 991 -23.75 -15.38 -17.56
CA ARG A 991 -23.30 -14.43 -18.58
C ARG A 991 -24.49 -13.90 -19.36
N LEU A 992 -24.80 -12.63 -19.12
CA LEU A 992 -25.81 -11.90 -19.87
C LEU A 992 -25.36 -11.88 -21.32
N THR A 993 -26.25 -12.30 -22.22
CA THR A 993 -26.00 -12.30 -23.66
C THR A 993 -27.01 -11.36 -24.31
N PRO A 994 -26.57 -10.36 -25.09
CA PRO A 994 -27.48 -9.58 -25.90
C PRO A 994 -28.03 -10.46 -27.02
N GLY A 995 -29.35 -10.47 -27.18
CA GLY A 995 -30.01 -11.28 -28.22
C GLY A 995 -30.77 -10.45 -29.26
N PRO A 996 -30.10 -9.66 -30.14
CA PRO A 996 -30.79 -8.84 -31.14
C PRO A 996 -31.68 -9.68 -32.08
N GLY A 997 -33.00 -9.56 -31.92
CA GLY A 997 -33.98 -10.33 -32.69
C GLY A 997 -34.25 -11.74 -32.16
N TYR A 998 -33.66 -12.18 -31.04
CA TYR A 998 -33.90 -13.52 -30.47
C TYR A 998 -35.31 -13.63 -29.88
N LEU A 999 -35.70 -12.68 -29.02
CA LEU A 999 -37.02 -12.69 -28.38
C LEU A 999 -38.13 -12.55 -29.43
N GLU A 1000 -37.89 -11.69 -30.42
CA GLU A 1000 -38.74 -11.46 -31.58
C GLU A 1000 -38.91 -12.75 -32.40
N ALA A 1001 -37.81 -13.44 -32.72
CA ALA A 1001 -37.84 -14.72 -33.45
C ALA A 1001 -38.62 -15.82 -32.71
N LEU A 1002 -38.66 -15.84 -31.38
CA LEU A 1002 -39.51 -16.78 -30.64
C LEU A 1002 -41.02 -16.50 -30.83
N THR A 1003 -41.41 -15.27 -31.18
CA THR A 1003 -42.80 -14.90 -31.44
C THR A 1003 -43.28 -15.20 -32.86
N GLU A 1004 -42.36 -15.47 -33.79
CA GLU A 1004 -42.67 -15.80 -35.20
C GLU A 1004 -43.41 -17.16 -35.33
N PRO A 1005 -44.17 -17.38 -36.43
CA PRO A 1005 -44.98 -18.59 -36.60
C PRO A 1005 -44.16 -19.82 -37.01
N ASN A 1006 -42.94 -19.64 -37.53
CA ASN A 1006 -42.06 -20.74 -37.93
C ASN A 1006 -41.08 -21.19 -36.82
N VAL A 1007 -41.25 -20.68 -35.60
CA VAL A 1007 -40.44 -21.07 -34.42
C VAL A 1007 -41.33 -21.66 -33.32
N SER A 1008 -40.98 -22.87 -32.89
CA SER A 1008 -41.56 -23.53 -31.71
C SER A 1008 -40.65 -23.34 -30.51
N PHE A 1009 -41.23 -22.97 -29.37
CA PHE A 1009 -40.56 -22.90 -28.08
C PHE A 1009 -41.03 -24.07 -27.22
N ILE A 1010 -40.13 -25.02 -26.93
CA ILE A 1010 -40.46 -26.32 -26.34
C ILE A 1010 -39.72 -26.44 -25.00
N THR A 1011 -40.48 -26.54 -23.91
CA THR A 1011 -39.95 -26.72 -22.55
C THR A 1011 -40.06 -28.16 -22.04
N SER A 1012 -40.89 -28.99 -22.68
CA SER A 1012 -41.06 -30.41 -22.39
C SER A 1012 -39.71 -31.15 -22.46
N PRO A 1013 -39.27 -31.85 -21.40
CA PRO A 1013 -38.03 -32.64 -21.41
C PRO A 1013 -37.94 -33.60 -22.61
N ILE A 1014 -36.76 -33.67 -23.22
CA ILE A 1014 -36.43 -34.68 -24.24
C ILE A 1014 -36.26 -36.03 -23.54
N THR A 1015 -36.88 -37.07 -24.09
CA THR A 1015 -36.76 -38.46 -23.61
C THR A 1015 -35.72 -39.24 -24.41
N HIS A 1016 -35.82 -39.18 -25.74
CA HIS A 1016 -34.91 -39.83 -26.68
C HIS A 1016 -35.02 -39.20 -28.08
N ILE A 1017 -34.13 -39.62 -28.97
CA ILE A 1017 -34.08 -39.24 -30.38
C ILE A 1017 -34.30 -40.52 -31.21
N SER A 1018 -35.23 -40.49 -32.17
CA SER A 1018 -35.36 -41.55 -33.18
C SER A 1018 -34.60 -41.16 -34.45
N GLU A 1019 -34.62 -42.02 -35.47
CA GLU A 1019 -33.92 -41.78 -36.74
C GLU A 1019 -34.24 -40.44 -37.43
N SER A 1020 -35.40 -39.83 -37.12
CA SER A 1020 -35.91 -38.62 -37.79
C SER A 1020 -36.62 -37.61 -36.87
N ALA A 1021 -36.66 -37.82 -35.54
CA ALA A 1021 -37.41 -36.97 -34.62
C ALA A 1021 -36.86 -36.92 -33.19
N ILE A 1022 -37.12 -35.80 -32.50
CA ILE A 1022 -36.91 -35.65 -31.06
C ILE A 1022 -38.22 -35.94 -30.34
N HIS A 1023 -38.21 -36.79 -29.30
CA HIS A 1023 -39.41 -37.18 -28.55
C HIS A 1023 -39.42 -36.58 -27.16
N THR A 1024 -40.48 -35.85 -26.82
CA THR A 1024 -40.61 -35.15 -25.52
C THR A 1024 -41.59 -35.84 -24.57
N SER A 1025 -41.43 -35.58 -23.27
CA SER A 1025 -42.17 -36.28 -22.19
C SER A 1025 -43.68 -36.02 -22.16
N ASP A 1026 -44.17 -35.08 -22.96
CA ASP A 1026 -45.58 -34.80 -23.21
C ASP A 1026 -46.14 -35.61 -24.40
N GLY A 1027 -45.41 -36.62 -24.86
CA GLY A 1027 -45.83 -37.56 -25.90
C GLY A 1027 -45.72 -37.03 -27.34
N LYS A 1028 -45.07 -35.87 -27.54
CA LYS A 1028 -44.88 -35.30 -28.88
C LYS A 1028 -43.60 -35.83 -29.55
N ALA A 1029 -43.71 -36.09 -30.85
CA ALA A 1029 -42.57 -36.29 -31.73
C ALA A 1029 -42.37 -35.04 -32.59
N HIS A 1030 -41.16 -34.48 -32.56
CA HIS A 1030 -40.76 -33.32 -33.34
C HIS A 1030 -39.84 -33.78 -34.47
N GLU A 1031 -40.41 -34.00 -35.66
CA GLU A 1031 -39.65 -34.40 -36.84
C GLU A 1031 -38.68 -33.30 -37.29
N ILE A 1032 -37.42 -33.67 -37.51
CA ILE A 1032 -36.34 -32.75 -37.86
C ILE A 1032 -35.40 -33.36 -38.91
N ASP A 1033 -34.84 -32.50 -39.75
CA ASP A 1033 -33.89 -32.84 -40.82
C ASP A 1033 -32.43 -32.51 -40.42
N ALA A 1034 -32.26 -31.67 -39.40
CA ALA A 1034 -30.99 -31.30 -38.78
C ALA A 1034 -31.14 -31.06 -37.27
N LEU A 1035 -30.10 -31.38 -36.51
CA LEU A 1035 -30.00 -31.24 -35.06
C LEU A 1035 -28.76 -30.43 -34.66
N ILE A 1036 -28.99 -29.31 -33.99
CA ILE A 1036 -27.97 -28.39 -33.49
C ILE A 1036 -27.89 -28.48 -31.97
N CYS A 1037 -26.75 -28.96 -31.48
CA CYS A 1037 -26.39 -28.94 -30.07
C CYS A 1037 -25.74 -27.60 -29.71
N ALA A 1038 -26.53 -26.65 -29.19
CA ALA A 1038 -26.05 -25.38 -28.64
C ALA A 1038 -25.77 -25.52 -27.12
N THR A 1039 -25.14 -26.64 -26.74
CA THR A 1039 -25.10 -27.17 -25.37
C THR A 1039 -23.88 -26.74 -24.56
N GLY A 1040 -22.87 -26.13 -25.19
CA GLY A 1040 -21.81 -25.38 -24.51
C GLY A 1040 -20.47 -26.13 -24.43
N PHE A 1041 -19.71 -25.88 -23.36
CA PHE A 1041 -18.32 -26.33 -23.25
C PHE A 1041 -18.00 -26.89 -21.86
N LYS A 1042 -17.02 -27.79 -21.79
CA LYS A 1042 -16.48 -28.37 -20.54
C LYS A 1042 -15.52 -27.40 -19.84
N SER A 1043 -16.03 -26.21 -19.48
CA SER A 1043 -15.24 -25.02 -19.09
C SER A 1043 -14.53 -25.09 -17.73
N SER A 1044 -14.94 -25.98 -16.84
CA SER A 1044 -14.32 -26.19 -15.51
C SER A 1044 -13.43 -27.46 -15.46
N ALA A 1045 -13.16 -28.08 -16.61
CA ALA A 1045 -12.33 -29.29 -16.68
C ALA A 1045 -10.83 -28.95 -16.76
N PRO A 1046 -9.95 -29.82 -16.24
CA PRO A 1046 -8.52 -29.82 -16.58
C PRO A 1046 -8.31 -29.91 -18.11
N PRO A 1047 -7.10 -29.59 -18.61
CA PRO A 1047 -6.74 -29.80 -20.01
C PRO A 1047 -6.97 -31.26 -20.46
N PRO A 1048 -7.34 -31.50 -21.74
CA PRO A 1048 -7.58 -32.84 -22.29
C PRO A 1048 -6.28 -33.60 -22.60
N PHE A 1049 -5.17 -33.20 -21.97
CA PHE A 1049 -3.83 -33.79 -22.10
C PHE A 1049 -3.21 -33.91 -20.70
N ALA A 1050 -2.29 -34.85 -20.50
CA ALA A 1050 -1.64 -35.04 -19.22
C ALA A 1050 -0.80 -33.80 -18.85
N LEU A 1051 -0.99 -33.26 -17.65
CA LEU A 1051 -0.26 -32.09 -17.14
C LEU A 1051 0.13 -32.34 -15.69
N THR A 1052 1.43 -32.54 -15.45
CA THR A 1052 1.98 -33.02 -14.18
C THR A 1052 3.07 -32.10 -13.66
N GLY A 1053 2.86 -31.54 -12.47
CA GLY A 1053 3.79 -30.64 -11.79
C GLY A 1053 4.80 -31.35 -10.89
N ALA A 1054 5.26 -30.63 -9.87
CA ALA A 1054 6.19 -31.13 -8.86
C ALA A 1054 5.58 -32.29 -8.04
N ASN A 1055 6.44 -33.15 -7.49
CA ASN A 1055 6.12 -34.36 -6.73
C ASN A 1055 5.15 -35.33 -7.46
N GLY A 1056 5.04 -35.22 -8.79
CA GLY A 1056 4.14 -36.05 -9.60
C GLY A 1056 2.66 -35.63 -9.56
N LEU A 1057 2.32 -34.50 -8.94
CA LEU A 1057 0.95 -34.00 -8.84
C LEU A 1057 0.36 -33.67 -10.22
N THR A 1058 -0.71 -34.36 -10.63
CA THR A 1058 -1.42 -34.01 -11.87
C THR A 1058 -2.38 -32.83 -11.65
N LEU A 1059 -2.61 -32.02 -12.68
CA LEU A 1059 -3.59 -30.93 -12.60
C LEU A 1059 -5.02 -31.47 -12.42
N THR A 1060 -5.28 -32.70 -12.87
CA THR A 1060 -6.55 -33.41 -12.67
C THR A 1060 -6.81 -33.74 -11.20
N GLU A 1061 -5.79 -34.15 -10.45
CA GLU A 1061 -5.90 -34.34 -9.00
C GLU A 1061 -6.02 -33.01 -8.27
N LYS A 1062 -5.17 -32.03 -8.63
CA LYS A 1062 -5.16 -30.67 -8.06
C LYS A 1062 -6.50 -29.94 -8.21
N TRP A 1063 -7.23 -30.18 -9.30
CA TRP A 1063 -8.55 -29.55 -9.58
C TRP A 1063 -9.74 -30.51 -9.40
N LYS A 1064 -9.56 -31.67 -8.76
CA LYS A 1064 -10.59 -32.70 -8.55
C LYS A 1064 -11.86 -32.15 -7.89
N ASP A 1065 -11.69 -31.37 -6.83
CA ASP A 1065 -12.80 -30.85 -6.03
C ASP A 1065 -13.38 -29.57 -6.63
N HIS A 1066 -12.50 -28.64 -7.05
CA HIS A 1066 -12.77 -27.53 -7.97
C HIS A 1066 -11.44 -26.95 -8.50
N ALA A 1067 -11.48 -26.15 -9.56
CA ALA A 1067 -10.28 -25.53 -10.11
C ALA A 1067 -9.83 -24.30 -9.30
N THR A 1068 -8.54 -24.22 -9.00
CA THR A 1068 -7.91 -23.15 -8.19
C THR A 1068 -6.63 -22.61 -8.83
N THR A 1069 -6.36 -21.32 -8.59
CA THR A 1069 -5.18 -20.56 -9.04
C THR A 1069 -4.94 -19.38 -8.11
N TYR A 1070 -3.70 -18.95 -7.94
CA TYR A 1070 -3.37 -17.63 -7.43
C TYR A 1070 -3.49 -16.59 -8.55
N LEU A 1071 -4.23 -15.50 -8.28
CA LEU A 1071 -4.46 -14.35 -9.16
C LEU A 1071 -4.80 -14.72 -10.62
N SER A 1072 -5.49 -15.85 -10.81
CA SER A 1072 -5.94 -16.35 -12.12
C SER A 1072 -4.85 -16.79 -13.11
N HIS A 1073 -3.58 -16.85 -12.67
CA HIS A 1073 -2.44 -17.18 -13.55
C HIS A 1073 -1.51 -18.28 -13.03
N SER A 1074 -1.27 -18.40 -11.72
CA SER A 1074 -0.33 -19.40 -11.16
C SER A 1074 -1.04 -20.54 -10.45
N VAL A 1075 -0.47 -21.75 -10.45
CA VAL A 1075 -0.99 -22.91 -9.70
C VAL A 1075 0.09 -23.42 -8.74
N ALA A 1076 -0.24 -23.54 -7.45
CA ALA A 1076 0.67 -24.08 -6.45
C ALA A 1076 0.98 -25.55 -6.75
N GLY A 1077 2.28 -25.89 -6.81
CA GLY A 1077 2.79 -27.21 -7.24
C GLY A 1077 3.16 -27.32 -8.72
N PHE A 1078 3.03 -26.25 -9.52
CA PHE A 1078 3.36 -26.24 -10.95
C PHE A 1078 4.42 -25.15 -11.24
N PRO A 1079 5.71 -25.42 -10.99
CA PRO A 1079 6.76 -24.40 -11.09
C PRO A 1079 6.94 -23.88 -12.52
N ASN A 1080 7.26 -22.60 -12.69
CA ASN A 1080 7.40 -21.91 -13.98
C ASN A 1080 6.20 -22.08 -14.95
N MET A 1081 5.04 -22.54 -14.47
CA MET A 1081 3.83 -22.69 -15.26
C MET A 1081 2.87 -21.53 -15.00
N PHE A 1082 2.49 -20.85 -16.07
CA PHE A 1082 1.52 -19.77 -16.03
C PHE A 1082 0.32 -20.10 -16.93
N THR A 1083 -0.85 -19.60 -16.57
CA THR A 1083 -2.09 -19.74 -17.32
C THR A 1083 -2.60 -18.37 -17.74
N MET A 1084 -2.95 -18.23 -19.01
CA MET A 1084 -3.71 -17.09 -19.52
C MET A 1084 -5.14 -17.55 -19.75
N LEU A 1085 -6.09 -16.76 -19.23
CA LEU A 1085 -7.49 -17.20 -19.06
C LEU A 1085 -7.62 -18.45 -18.16
N GLY A 1086 -6.91 -18.52 -17.04
CA GLY A 1086 -7.08 -19.59 -16.04
C GLY A 1086 -8.44 -19.55 -15.30
N PRO A 1087 -8.64 -20.38 -14.27
CA PRO A 1087 -9.67 -20.16 -13.26
C PRO A 1087 -9.68 -18.71 -12.75
N ASN A 1088 -10.85 -18.21 -12.39
CA ASN A 1088 -11.11 -16.85 -11.91
C ASN A 1088 -10.62 -15.70 -12.82
N SER A 1089 -10.37 -15.95 -14.11
CA SER A 1089 -9.87 -14.93 -15.05
C SER A 1089 -10.94 -14.15 -15.82
N ALA A 1090 -12.13 -14.72 -16.03
CA ALA A 1090 -13.14 -14.06 -16.86
C ALA A 1090 -13.81 -12.90 -16.12
N ILE A 1091 -14.38 -11.94 -16.86
CA ILE A 1091 -14.93 -10.71 -16.28
C ILE A 1091 -16.46 -10.70 -16.28
N GLY A 1092 -17.03 -10.12 -15.23
CA GLY A 1092 -18.46 -9.82 -15.14
C GLY A 1092 -18.86 -8.48 -15.81
N SER A 1093 -17.90 -7.56 -15.97
CA SER A 1093 -18.08 -6.21 -16.54
C SER A 1093 -16.74 -5.63 -17.01
N GLY A 1094 -16.75 -4.73 -18.01
CA GLY A 1094 -15.56 -4.20 -18.69
C GLY A 1094 -15.13 -5.01 -19.92
N SER A 1095 -13.84 -4.94 -20.30
CA SER A 1095 -13.28 -5.67 -21.45
C SER A 1095 -12.35 -6.82 -21.05
N LEU A 1096 -12.62 -8.01 -21.61
CA LEU A 1096 -11.82 -9.22 -21.36
C LEU A 1096 -10.43 -9.14 -22.00
N THR A 1097 -10.27 -8.42 -23.12
CA THR A 1097 -8.97 -8.27 -23.77
C THR A 1097 -7.99 -7.54 -22.87
N LYS A 1098 -8.43 -6.50 -22.15
CA LYS A 1098 -7.61 -5.77 -21.17
C LYS A 1098 -7.12 -6.68 -20.02
N MET A 1099 -7.95 -7.62 -19.58
CA MET A 1099 -7.54 -8.66 -18.61
C MET A 1099 -6.45 -9.57 -19.20
N ILE A 1100 -6.64 -10.07 -20.43
CA ILE A 1100 -5.66 -10.91 -21.14
C ILE A 1100 -4.31 -10.19 -21.25
N GLU A 1101 -4.30 -8.91 -21.63
CA GLU A 1101 -3.08 -8.11 -21.73
C GLU A 1101 -2.40 -7.93 -20.37
N THR A 1102 -3.17 -7.71 -19.30
CA THR A 1102 -2.64 -7.45 -17.95
C THR A 1102 -2.01 -8.71 -17.36
N VAL A 1103 -2.67 -9.87 -17.46
CA VAL A 1103 -2.08 -11.16 -17.06
C VAL A 1103 -0.86 -11.48 -17.92
N GLY A 1104 -0.89 -11.18 -19.21
CA GLY A 1104 0.27 -11.37 -20.09
C GLY A 1104 1.48 -10.51 -19.68
N ASP A 1105 1.24 -9.25 -19.31
CA ASP A 1105 2.28 -8.35 -18.81
C ASP A 1105 2.84 -8.78 -17.45
N TYR A 1106 2.00 -9.29 -16.55
CA TYR A 1106 2.43 -9.92 -15.28
C TYR A 1106 3.34 -11.12 -15.57
N ILE A 1107 2.94 -12.03 -16.45
CA ILE A 1107 3.72 -13.21 -16.83
C ILE A 1107 5.06 -12.80 -17.46
N VAL A 1108 5.10 -11.78 -18.33
CA VAL A 1108 6.35 -11.26 -18.90
C VAL A 1108 7.27 -10.69 -17.83
N LYS A 1109 6.75 -10.03 -16.78
CA LYS A 1109 7.54 -9.62 -15.60
C LYS A 1109 8.10 -10.84 -14.85
N CYS A 1110 7.30 -11.89 -14.64
CA CYS A 1110 7.78 -13.14 -14.03
C CYS A 1110 8.89 -13.81 -14.85
N VAL A 1111 8.76 -13.89 -16.18
CA VAL A 1111 9.81 -14.47 -17.04
C VAL A 1111 11.09 -13.61 -17.01
N ARG A 1112 10.98 -12.27 -16.98
CA ARG A 1112 12.16 -11.39 -16.80
C ARG A 1112 12.86 -11.66 -15.46
N LYS A 1113 12.09 -11.82 -14.37
CA LYS A 1113 12.64 -12.17 -13.05
C LYS A 1113 13.33 -13.53 -13.08
N ILE A 1114 12.68 -14.56 -13.65
CA ILE A 1114 13.26 -15.90 -13.81
C ILE A 1114 14.59 -15.82 -14.56
N GLN A 1115 14.63 -15.09 -15.68
CA GLN A 1115 15.83 -14.87 -16.49
C GLN A 1115 16.95 -14.21 -15.67
N LYS A 1116 16.69 -12.98 -15.19
CA LYS A 1116 17.66 -12.09 -14.57
C LYS A 1116 18.20 -12.63 -13.25
N ASP A 1117 17.35 -13.20 -12.41
CA ASP A 1117 17.70 -13.59 -11.05
C ASP A 1117 18.36 -14.99 -10.96
N ASN A 1118 18.63 -15.65 -12.09
CA ASN A 1118 19.12 -17.03 -12.17
C ASN A 1118 18.24 -18.05 -11.41
N ILE A 1119 16.92 -17.80 -11.39
CA ILE A 1119 15.95 -18.72 -10.79
C ILE A 1119 15.76 -19.95 -11.70
N ALA A 1120 15.96 -21.13 -11.13
CA ALA A 1120 15.63 -22.40 -11.77
C ALA A 1120 14.11 -22.64 -11.76
N ALA A 1121 13.47 -22.46 -10.59
CA ALA A 1121 12.05 -22.71 -10.39
C ALA A 1121 11.40 -21.60 -9.56
N MET A 1122 10.31 -21.02 -10.08
CA MET A 1122 9.43 -20.05 -9.43
C MET A 1122 8.06 -20.71 -9.24
N THR A 1123 7.63 -20.88 -7.99
CA THR A 1123 6.35 -21.53 -7.63
C THR A 1123 5.56 -20.61 -6.70
N VAL A 1124 4.26 -20.47 -6.89
CA VAL A 1124 3.45 -19.70 -5.93
C VAL A 1124 3.29 -20.47 -4.62
N ASN A 1125 3.42 -19.78 -3.48
CA ASN A 1125 3.27 -20.39 -2.16
C ASN A 1125 1.82 -20.94 -1.99
N PRO A 1126 1.63 -22.19 -1.53
CA PRO A 1126 0.30 -22.79 -1.39
C PRO A 1126 -0.67 -22.08 -0.45
N ALA A 1127 -0.19 -21.26 0.50
CA ALA A 1127 -1.06 -20.41 1.31
C ALA A 1127 -1.69 -19.30 0.46
N ARG A 1128 -0.92 -18.61 -0.38
CA ARG A 1128 -1.39 -17.49 -1.21
C ARG A 1128 -2.45 -17.88 -2.22
N GLU A 1129 -2.39 -19.12 -2.74
CA GLU A 1129 -3.48 -19.67 -3.54
C GLU A 1129 -4.78 -19.82 -2.70
N ARG A 1130 -4.68 -20.31 -1.45
CA ARG A 1130 -5.84 -20.41 -0.54
C ARG A 1130 -6.38 -19.04 -0.15
N ASP A 1131 -5.51 -18.10 0.21
CA ASP A 1131 -5.88 -16.73 0.59
C ASP A 1131 -6.70 -16.06 -0.53
N PHE A 1132 -6.29 -16.22 -1.80
CA PHE A 1132 -7.05 -15.72 -2.95
C PHE A 1132 -8.35 -16.49 -3.21
N VAL A 1133 -8.40 -17.79 -2.97
CA VAL A 1133 -9.65 -18.58 -3.07
C VAL A 1133 -10.64 -18.18 -1.95
N GLU A 1134 -10.17 -17.92 -0.73
CA GLU A 1134 -11.00 -17.42 0.37
C GLU A 1134 -11.56 -16.03 0.06
N TYR A 1135 -10.70 -15.09 -0.36
CA TYR A 1135 -11.11 -13.77 -0.85
C TYR A 1135 -12.15 -13.87 -1.98
N SER A 1136 -11.91 -14.73 -2.98
CA SER A 1136 -12.82 -14.94 -4.10
C SER A 1136 -14.20 -15.41 -3.63
N ASN A 1137 -14.23 -16.37 -2.70
CA ASN A 1137 -15.48 -16.88 -2.12
C ASN A 1137 -16.25 -15.78 -1.39
N ALA A 1138 -15.58 -15.07 -0.46
CA ALA A 1138 -16.19 -14.00 0.33
C ALA A 1138 -16.72 -12.85 -0.55
N TYR A 1139 -15.98 -12.48 -1.61
CA TYR A 1139 -16.43 -11.49 -2.59
C TYR A 1139 -17.72 -11.94 -3.30
N PHE A 1140 -17.76 -13.17 -3.84
CA PHE A 1140 -18.87 -13.59 -4.69
C PHE A 1140 -20.20 -13.78 -3.94
N ASP A 1141 -20.18 -14.08 -2.65
CA ASP A 1141 -21.40 -14.22 -1.84
C ASP A 1141 -22.24 -12.91 -1.84
N GLY A 1142 -21.57 -11.74 -1.84
CA GLY A 1142 -22.18 -10.40 -1.96
C GLY A 1142 -22.65 -10.00 -3.38
N THR A 1143 -22.46 -10.85 -4.39
CA THR A 1143 -22.76 -10.54 -5.80
C THR A 1143 -23.88 -11.40 -6.40
N VAL A 1144 -24.48 -10.92 -7.49
CA VAL A 1144 -25.46 -11.69 -8.30
C VAL A 1144 -24.89 -13.00 -8.84
N PHE A 1145 -23.57 -13.14 -8.95
CA PHE A 1145 -22.91 -14.38 -9.36
C PHE A 1145 -23.10 -15.52 -8.35
N GLY A 1146 -23.37 -15.19 -7.08
CA GLY A 1146 -23.70 -16.14 -6.03
C GLY A 1146 -25.14 -16.68 -6.04
N ASP A 1147 -26.08 -16.08 -6.80
CA ASP A 1147 -27.50 -16.50 -6.82
C ASP A 1147 -27.68 -17.98 -7.25
N GLU A 1148 -28.82 -18.59 -6.90
CA GLU A 1148 -29.16 -19.96 -7.29
C GLU A 1148 -29.48 -20.08 -8.79
N CYS A 1149 -28.42 -20.16 -9.60
CA CYS A 1149 -28.50 -20.49 -11.02
C CYS A 1149 -27.40 -21.48 -11.43
N ARG A 1150 -27.73 -22.38 -12.37
CA ARG A 1150 -26.74 -23.21 -13.07
C ARG A 1150 -26.00 -22.36 -14.11
N SER A 1151 -24.70 -22.11 -13.94
CA SER A 1151 -23.87 -21.21 -14.76
C SER A 1151 -22.47 -21.78 -14.99
N TRP A 1152 -21.87 -21.56 -16.17
CA TRP A 1152 -20.50 -22.01 -16.45
C TRP A 1152 -19.44 -21.32 -15.58
N TYR A 1153 -19.80 -20.16 -14.98
CA TYR A 1153 -19.00 -19.46 -13.97
C TYR A 1153 -18.72 -20.31 -12.71
N LYS A 1154 -19.51 -21.36 -12.48
CA LYS A 1154 -19.53 -22.14 -11.23
C LYS A 1154 -19.03 -23.56 -11.46
N HIS A 1155 -18.29 -24.11 -10.50
CA HIS A 1155 -17.86 -25.51 -10.56
C HIS A 1155 -19.06 -26.47 -10.61
N LYS A 1156 -18.99 -27.48 -11.49
CA LYS A 1156 -20.10 -28.40 -11.85
C LYS A 1156 -21.41 -27.68 -12.27
N GLY A 1157 -21.35 -26.38 -12.53
CA GLY A 1157 -22.48 -25.53 -12.87
C GLY A 1157 -23.17 -24.84 -11.69
N THR A 1158 -23.06 -25.32 -10.46
CA THR A 1158 -23.83 -24.79 -9.29
C THR A 1158 -23.00 -24.49 -8.05
N GLY A 1159 -21.76 -24.99 -7.96
CA GLY A 1159 -20.87 -24.78 -6.82
C GLY A 1159 -20.21 -23.40 -6.77
N LYS A 1160 -19.03 -23.31 -6.15
CA LYS A 1160 -18.26 -22.06 -6.03
C LYS A 1160 -17.91 -21.45 -7.40
N VAL A 1161 -17.80 -20.12 -7.43
CA VAL A 1161 -17.51 -19.34 -8.64
C VAL A 1161 -16.02 -19.44 -8.96
N VAL A 1162 -15.69 -20.19 -10.01
CA VAL A 1162 -14.32 -20.48 -10.47
C VAL A 1162 -14.04 -19.94 -11.87
N GLY A 1163 -15.03 -19.34 -12.53
CA GLY A 1163 -14.86 -18.73 -13.86
C GLY A 1163 -14.47 -17.26 -13.82
N LEU A 1164 -14.91 -16.51 -12.79
CA LEU A 1164 -14.86 -15.05 -12.77
C LEU A 1164 -13.79 -14.47 -11.83
N TRP A 1165 -13.25 -13.31 -12.19
CA TRP A 1165 -12.42 -12.47 -11.34
C TRP A 1165 -13.25 -11.86 -10.20
N PRO A 1166 -12.77 -11.89 -8.94
CA PRO A 1166 -13.44 -11.24 -7.81
C PRO A 1166 -13.23 -9.71 -7.86
N GLY A 1167 -13.98 -9.04 -8.74
CA GLY A 1167 -13.99 -7.57 -8.86
C GLY A 1167 -14.28 -7.08 -10.27
N SER A 1168 -14.00 -5.79 -10.51
CA SER A 1168 -14.12 -5.17 -11.83
C SER A 1168 -12.90 -5.44 -12.71
N THR A 1169 -13.00 -5.15 -14.02
CA THR A 1169 -11.82 -5.14 -14.91
C THR A 1169 -10.77 -4.15 -14.40
N LEU A 1170 -11.17 -2.98 -13.88
CA LEU A 1170 -10.26 -1.99 -13.29
C LEU A 1170 -9.56 -2.53 -12.02
N HIS A 1171 -10.28 -3.26 -11.16
CA HIS A 1171 -9.69 -3.94 -10.00
C HIS A 1171 -8.61 -4.94 -10.42
N CYS A 1172 -8.87 -5.72 -11.49
CA CYS A 1172 -7.89 -6.66 -12.04
C CYS A 1172 -6.65 -5.94 -12.62
N VAL A 1173 -6.86 -4.85 -13.36
CA VAL A 1173 -5.81 -4.03 -13.97
C VAL A 1173 -4.87 -3.41 -12.93
N GLU A 1174 -5.36 -3.11 -11.72
CA GLU A 1174 -4.54 -2.60 -10.62
C GLU A 1174 -3.92 -3.71 -9.77
N ALA A 1175 -4.69 -4.73 -9.37
CA ALA A 1175 -4.19 -5.85 -8.55
C ALA A 1175 -3.07 -6.67 -9.24
N LEU A 1176 -3.00 -6.62 -10.58
CA LEU A 1176 -1.94 -7.24 -11.39
C LEU A 1176 -0.89 -6.24 -11.90
N ARG A 1177 -0.94 -4.95 -11.49
CA ARG A 1177 0.02 -3.91 -11.92
C ARG A 1177 1.44 -4.29 -11.54
N SER A 1178 1.63 -4.76 -10.31
CA SER A 1178 2.93 -5.12 -9.74
C SER A 1178 2.88 -6.56 -9.20
N PRO A 1179 3.75 -7.46 -9.68
CA PRO A 1179 3.86 -8.80 -9.10
C PRO A 1179 4.37 -8.77 -7.66
N ARG A 1180 3.61 -9.40 -6.75
CA ARG A 1180 4.00 -9.63 -5.36
C ARG A 1180 5.08 -10.71 -5.29
N TRP A 1181 6.34 -10.31 -5.36
CA TRP A 1181 7.48 -11.23 -5.41
C TRP A 1181 7.63 -12.08 -4.14
N GLU A 1182 7.07 -11.65 -3.02
CA GLU A 1182 7.03 -12.34 -1.73
C GLU A 1182 6.01 -13.48 -1.66
N ASP A 1183 5.05 -13.55 -2.58
CA ASP A 1183 4.05 -14.64 -2.65
C ASP A 1183 4.58 -15.89 -3.38
N PHE A 1184 5.83 -15.87 -3.85
CA PHE A 1184 6.48 -16.93 -4.58
C PHE A 1184 7.71 -17.50 -3.86
N GLU A 1185 7.87 -18.80 -3.99
CA GLU A 1185 9.06 -19.57 -3.59
C GLU A 1185 9.99 -19.75 -4.80
N TYR A 1186 11.29 -19.68 -4.53
CA TYR A 1186 12.34 -19.66 -5.55
C TYR A 1186 13.42 -20.70 -5.25
N VAL A 1187 13.75 -21.51 -6.25
CA VAL A 1187 14.98 -22.33 -6.30
C VAL A 1187 15.90 -21.68 -7.31
N TYR A 1188 17.17 -21.46 -6.95
CA TYR A 1188 18.17 -20.85 -7.83
C TYR A 1188 18.99 -21.92 -8.57
N LEU A 1189 19.57 -21.59 -9.73
CA LEU A 1189 20.35 -22.54 -10.53
C LEU A 1189 21.53 -23.18 -9.77
N ASP A 1190 22.19 -22.41 -8.90
CA ASP A 1190 23.32 -22.88 -8.07
C ASP A 1190 22.88 -23.84 -6.95
N GLU A 1191 21.57 -24.03 -6.75
CA GLU A 1191 20.98 -24.93 -5.74
C GLU A 1191 20.53 -26.27 -6.35
N LEU A 1192 20.62 -26.45 -7.68
CA LEU A 1192 20.28 -27.71 -8.36
C LEU A 1192 21.36 -28.79 -8.17
N GLU A 1193 20.94 -30.05 -8.05
CA GLU A 1193 21.86 -31.18 -7.97
C GLU A 1193 22.72 -31.30 -9.23
N GLY A 1194 24.04 -31.17 -9.07
CA GLY A 1194 24.99 -31.24 -10.18
C GLY A 1194 25.25 -29.91 -10.91
N ALA A 1195 24.77 -28.78 -10.38
CA ALA A 1195 25.15 -27.45 -10.86
C ALA A 1195 26.67 -27.30 -10.99
N ASP A 1196 27.13 -26.81 -12.14
CA ASP A 1196 28.51 -27.04 -12.59
C ASP A 1196 29.54 -26.22 -11.79
N LYS A 1197 30.45 -26.92 -11.11
CA LYS A 1197 31.54 -26.31 -10.34
C LYS A 1197 32.49 -25.47 -11.21
N ALA A 1198 32.47 -25.65 -12.53
CA ALA A 1198 33.24 -24.87 -13.49
C ALA A 1198 33.06 -23.34 -13.35
N ASN A 1199 31.87 -22.87 -12.98
CA ASN A 1199 31.59 -21.43 -12.85
C ASN A 1199 31.98 -20.84 -11.48
N GLY A 1200 32.31 -21.67 -10.48
CA GLY A 1200 32.78 -21.23 -9.16
C GLY A 1200 31.70 -20.85 -8.13
N LEU A 1201 30.42 -21.10 -8.43
CA LEU A 1201 29.28 -20.81 -7.55
C LEU A 1201 28.85 -22.00 -6.66
N GLY A 1202 29.36 -23.21 -6.92
CA GLY A 1202 28.94 -24.44 -6.22
C GLY A 1202 29.38 -24.51 -4.75
N GLY A 1203 28.56 -23.96 -3.84
CA GLY A 1203 28.86 -23.90 -2.40
C GLY A 1203 27.66 -23.64 -1.47
N THR A 1204 26.76 -24.63 -1.36
CA THR A 1204 25.74 -24.81 -0.28
C THR A 1204 24.73 -23.69 0.03
N LYS A 1205 24.78 -22.52 -0.61
CA LYS A 1205 23.71 -21.51 -0.61
C LYS A 1205 23.88 -20.56 -1.79
N ALA A 1206 22.86 -20.39 -2.65
CA ALA A 1206 22.96 -19.41 -3.73
C ALA A 1206 23.07 -17.99 -3.18
N ASN A 1207 23.95 -17.18 -3.80
CA ASN A 1207 23.96 -15.75 -3.56
C ASN A 1207 22.78 -15.12 -4.31
N ARG A 1208 21.71 -14.78 -3.58
CA ARG A 1208 20.49 -14.17 -4.14
C ARG A 1208 20.70 -12.76 -4.74
N LEU A 1209 21.91 -12.20 -4.64
CA LEU A 1209 22.34 -10.96 -5.29
C LEU A 1209 23.29 -11.20 -6.49
N ALA A 1210 23.53 -12.45 -6.90
CA ALA A 1210 24.40 -12.79 -8.05
C ALA A 1210 23.89 -12.24 -9.40
N TRP A 1211 22.64 -11.78 -9.45
CA TRP A 1211 22.07 -11.06 -10.60
C TRP A 1211 22.66 -9.66 -10.80
N LEU A 1212 23.30 -9.07 -9.78
CA LEU A 1212 24.11 -7.85 -9.93
C LEU A 1212 25.31 -8.07 -10.87
N GLY A 1213 25.71 -9.32 -11.10
CA GLY A 1213 26.70 -9.69 -12.10
C GLY A 1213 28.11 -9.23 -11.74
N ASN A 1214 28.84 -8.78 -12.76
CA ASN A 1214 30.21 -8.28 -12.67
C ASN A 1214 30.30 -6.74 -12.56
N GLY A 1215 29.18 -6.07 -12.27
CA GLY A 1215 29.10 -4.61 -12.11
C GLY A 1215 28.91 -3.81 -13.40
N TRP A 1216 28.86 -4.46 -14.57
CA TRP A 1216 28.64 -3.80 -15.86
C TRP A 1216 27.17 -3.81 -16.29
N SER A 1217 26.77 -2.84 -17.12
CA SER A 1217 25.52 -2.84 -17.88
C SER A 1217 25.77 -3.16 -19.36
N ILE A 1218 24.73 -3.60 -20.08
CA ILE A 1218 24.82 -3.91 -21.51
C ILE A 1218 25.20 -2.67 -22.32
N ASN A 1219 24.60 -1.51 -22.01
CA ASN A 1219 24.93 -0.21 -22.63
C ASN A 1219 26.44 0.10 -22.56
N GLN A 1220 27.07 -0.13 -21.41
CA GLN A 1220 28.52 0.06 -21.24
C GLN A 1220 29.35 -0.96 -22.04
N LEU A 1221 28.93 -2.24 -22.08
CA LEU A 1221 29.64 -3.28 -22.83
C LEU A 1221 29.49 -3.16 -24.36
N GLU A 1222 28.40 -2.54 -24.84
CA GLU A 1222 28.16 -2.25 -26.26
C GLU A 1222 28.64 -0.84 -26.69
N GLU A 1223 29.11 -0.01 -25.75
CA GLU A 1223 29.47 1.41 -25.94
C GLU A 1223 28.33 2.27 -26.55
N LYS A 1224 27.07 1.96 -26.20
CA LYS A 1224 25.86 2.60 -26.76
C LYS A 1224 24.97 3.19 -25.68
N ASP A 1225 24.29 4.29 -26.04
CA ASP A 1225 23.20 4.88 -25.26
C ASP A 1225 23.55 5.03 -23.77
N LEU A 1226 24.79 5.43 -23.47
CA LEU A 1226 25.35 5.49 -22.10
C LEU A 1226 24.62 6.51 -21.21
N ALA A 1227 23.87 7.43 -21.82
CA ALA A 1227 23.02 8.42 -21.17
C ALA A 1227 21.54 8.29 -21.62
N PHE A 1228 21.06 7.07 -21.90
CA PHE A 1228 19.68 6.82 -22.37
C PHE A 1228 18.60 7.46 -21.48
N TYR A 1229 18.88 7.59 -20.17
CA TYR A 1229 17.99 8.22 -19.18
C TYR A 1229 17.78 9.74 -19.40
N LEU A 1230 18.50 10.36 -20.34
CA LEU A 1230 18.26 11.73 -20.81
C LEU A 1230 17.46 11.81 -22.12
N TYR A 1231 17.18 10.68 -22.79
CA TYR A 1231 16.37 10.66 -24.00
C TYR A 1231 14.89 10.95 -23.65
N PRO A 1232 14.15 11.74 -24.45
CA PRO A 1232 12.78 12.15 -24.14
C PRO A 1232 11.81 11.00 -23.86
N GLU A 1233 12.07 9.81 -24.41
CA GLU A 1233 11.26 8.59 -24.28
C GLU A 1233 11.44 7.88 -22.92
N PHE A 1234 12.51 8.18 -22.19
CA PHE A 1234 12.82 7.61 -20.87
C PHE A 1234 12.84 8.66 -19.74
N LEU A 1235 12.81 9.96 -20.08
CA LEU A 1235 12.90 11.07 -19.14
C LEU A 1235 11.50 11.47 -18.65
N GLU A 1236 11.02 10.81 -17.59
CA GLU A 1236 9.82 11.25 -16.87
C GLU A 1236 10.08 12.62 -16.21
N LYS A 1237 9.15 13.56 -16.37
CA LYS A 1237 9.27 14.94 -15.84
C LYS A 1237 8.13 15.24 -14.86
N PRO A 1238 8.42 15.62 -13.61
CA PRO A 1238 7.38 16.03 -12.68
C PRO A 1238 6.68 17.30 -13.17
N VAL A 1239 5.38 17.41 -12.88
CA VAL A 1239 4.59 18.60 -13.23
C VAL A 1239 4.90 19.73 -12.25
N ALA A 1240 5.28 20.89 -12.78
CA ALA A 1240 5.49 22.11 -12.01
C ALA A 1240 4.24 23.02 -12.08
N PRO A 1241 3.90 23.77 -11.01
CA PRO A 1241 4.58 23.83 -9.71
C PRO A 1241 4.24 22.68 -8.76
N LYS A 1242 3.32 21.80 -9.14
CA LYS A 1242 2.68 20.81 -8.28
C LYS A 1242 2.70 19.40 -8.90
N PRO A 1243 3.60 18.50 -8.45
CA PRO A 1243 3.69 17.14 -8.98
C PRO A 1243 2.40 16.33 -8.77
N GLU A 1244 1.67 16.59 -7.69
CA GLU A 1244 0.36 15.99 -7.39
C GLU A 1244 -0.75 16.43 -8.35
N GLU A 1245 -0.53 17.48 -9.16
CA GLU A 1245 -1.43 17.87 -10.24
C GLU A 1245 -1.17 17.14 -11.57
N ASN A 1246 -0.23 16.18 -11.63
CA ASN A 1246 -0.01 15.33 -12.79
C ASN A 1246 -1.30 14.60 -13.20
N LYS A 1247 -1.76 14.85 -14.43
CA LYS A 1247 -2.99 14.29 -15.00
C LYS A 1247 -2.95 12.77 -15.11
N GLU A 1248 -1.80 12.17 -15.39
CA GLU A 1248 -1.68 10.72 -15.50
C GLU A 1248 -1.95 10.03 -14.16
N PHE A 1249 -1.27 10.48 -13.10
CA PHE A 1249 -1.46 9.96 -11.74
C PHE A 1249 -2.80 10.35 -11.11
N LYS A 1250 -3.46 11.42 -11.57
CA LYS A 1250 -4.86 11.73 -11.24
C LYS A 1250 -5.87 10.80 -11.92
N ILE A 1251 -5.59 10.32 -13.14
CA ILE A 1251 -6.45 9.36 -13.86
C ILE A 1251 -6.23 7.93 -13.32
N ARG A 1252 -4.99 7.55 -13.05
CA ARG A 1252 -4.61 6.27 -12.45
C ARG A 1252 -3.62 6.50 -11.31
N PRO A 1253 -4.06 6.44 -10.04
CA PRO A 1253 -3.21 6.65 -8.87
C PRO A 1253 -1.90 5.87 -8.88
N PHE A 1254 -0.89 6.41 -8.21
CA PHE A 1254 0.42 5.79 -8.08
C PHE A 1254 0.43 4.76 -6.94
N SER A 1255 -0.14 3.59 -7.20
CA SER A 1255 0.04 2.38 -6.40
C SER A 1255 1.30 1.64 -6.87
N TYR A 1256 2.16 1.25 -5.91
CA TYR A 1256 3.32 0.40 -6.15
C TYR A 1256 2.97 -1.08 -5.96
#